data_AF-A0A0C2CUN8-F1
#
_entry.id   AF-A0A0C2CUN8-F1
#
_cell.length_a   1.000
_cell.length_b   1.000
_cell.length_c   1.000
_cell.angle_alpha   90.00
_cell.angle_beta   90.00
_cell.angle_gamma   90.00
#
_symmetry.space_group_name_H-M   'P 1'
#
loop_
_entity.id
_entity.type
_entity.pdbx_description
1 polymer ?
#
loop_
_entity_poly.entity_id
_entity_poly.type
_entity_poly.pdbx_seq_one_letter_code
_entity_poly.pdbx_strand_id
1 'polypeptide(L)'
;MARSIYNLIWIVPPPPGPTIGPVPQRSTATVAARQAHTRGVLLFPAFMTPLVYLEGREAEPWLELLIATELVLTREMVNDQLKISMGLRSEKPVSVAPLFAGAAGNIVVESAGAVDDDGEDIIATHSKFSGILHPSYGEALRAKNVKKVFRVKIRATALPTECPVAEINYSSRERKWTEYGPHEGRAQRYTRMARVGSELSDQMIREMTTRRFGADNSSNPNSLPGRGRYAFPMRGNTVDIQRVDPEHPIQSYHPVFVLTGDDAVAYVNFGHVSDIHINTRWQLLGKSNARVIEYGAGQYENESPEIGGLLAENNRSFHAVLGRVAGGEANAVIVGGDIIDHIRNAYDPEVVLEPHNTPREIWDAMNLEGSAYTQATYPVGIDLLAFYSFIFDAMTRHSKPVFGITGNHDCYVDAFGISPRLNAEVMASRTNEGIPADLNLTFYEALLAFGPSAGLLRSPSSSFDADWFDWFHQVLTPFNDWWFKFPQQSLVGLGWGTSEDLIDPFGGQSGGHLPRSDDAISDPQLALLQQAVNDRAQRRVTLTSHFTFLSYIEGEPMNPGGARSARGTFRLNANTLGTEDYSRFEMGTFETNRATLMNMLAGRQIQCVLTGHSHRRGMHLLGARSGNEIPADLYDTDPGNPHNMCRIPAAQPNAEPVIIVSDSGGPYPRYNRDNEFLGWGSDRPGGTLVKFSQNSGRVTDVRTLTATNRNKARGAVVMDYVDVSAEGAFTNNRMQTQKVPADVNSGAVTSAAPVWYINANLTTQVHTTWGMFIEKLIFAGRHAGRWIHVEATYNRPRNAFEVPVAQTDDFRLWLRNVLQPTRYVSIKMGSRDAFIAGRYDWASYWNFEVMAQAIFEHHPNALGQMIRYVSYRIFRPQREIEITGRNVAWREAPNFDWRMANDPKYAR
;
A
#
# COMPACT_ATOMS: atom_id res chain seq x y z
N MET A 1 -6.35 -12.26 -22.46
CA MET A 1 -7.44 -11.32 -22.14
C MET A 1 -8.74 -12.10 -21.99
N ALA A 2 -9.47 -11.98 -20.87
CA ALA A 2 -10.86 -12.46 -20.86
C ALA A 2 -11.60 -11.80 -22.01
N ARG A 3 -12.29 -12.58 -22.85
CA ARG A 3 -12.93 -12.00 -24.04
C ARG A 3 -14.19 -11.23 -23.69
N SER A 4 -14.83 -11.59 -22.57
CA SER A 4 -16.04 -10.92 -22.09
C SER A 4 -16.09 -10.85 -20.56
N ILE A 5 -16.61 -9.74 -20.07
CA ILE A 5 -17.00 -9.52 -18.67
C ILE A 5 -18.50 -9.22 -18.64
N TYR A 6 -19.23 -9.85 -17.73
CA TYR A 6 -20.67 -9.62 -17.51
C TYR A 6 -20.93 -9.23 -16.06
N ASN A 7 -22.05 -8.58 -15.80
CA ASN A 7 -22.56 -8.27 -14.47
C ASN A 7 -23.88 -9.01 -14.24
N LEU A 8 -23.95 -9.82 -13.18
CA LEU A 8 -25.20 -10.45 -12.74
C LEU A 8 -26.02 -9.46 -11.92
N ILE A 9 -27.33 -9.44 -12.14
CA ILE A 9 -28.23 -8.48 -11.53
C ILE A 9 -29.49 -9.20 -11.06
N TRP A 10 -29.89 -8.96 -9.81
CA TRP A 10 -31.15 -9.44 -9.27
C TRP A 10 -32.19 -8.32 -9.30
N ILE A 11 -33.15 -8.39 -10.23
CA ILE A 11 -34.20 -7.38 -10.34
C ILE A 11 -35.52 -7.89 -9.81
N VAL A 12 -36.27 -7.02 -9.13
CA VAL A 12 -37.69 -7.27 -8.87
C VAL A 12 -38.44 -6.96 -10.17
N PRO A 13 -39.16 -7.92 -10.77
CA PRO A 13 -39.93 -7.67 -11.97
C PRO A 13 -40.97 -6.59 -11.65
N PRO A 14 -41.17 -5.59 -12.51
CA PRO A 14 -42.27 -4.66 -12.30
C PRO A 14 -43.58 -5.44 -12.22
N PRO A 15 -44.55 -5.02 -11.38
CA PRO A 15 -45.85 -5.67 -11.32
C PRO A 15 -46.45 -5.74 -12.73
N PRO A 16 -47.08 -6.86 -13.12
CA PRO A 16 -47.74 -6.94 -14.41
C PRO A 16 -48.92 -5.96 -14.44
N GLY A 17 -48.74 -4.85 -15.15
CA GLY A 17 -49.75 -3.83 -15.36
C GLY A 17 -49.49 -3.09 -16.67
N PRO A 18 -50.54 -2.67 -17.39
CA PRO A 18 -50.36 -1.99 -18.66
C PRO A 18 -49.81 -0.60 -18.41
N THR A 19 -48.70 -0.24 -19.05
CA THR A 19 -48.51 1.14 -19.44
C THR A 19 -49.63 1.48 -20.43
N ILE A 20 -50.61 2.27 -19.95
CA ILE A 20 -51.76 2.89 -20.64
C ILE A 20 -53.01 2.00 -20.79
N GLY A 21 -54.03 2.30 -19.97
CA GLY A 21 -55.46 2.01 -20.25
C GLY A 21 -56.22 1.17 -19.20
N PRO A 22 -57.47 1.54 -18.80
CA PRO A 22 -58.25 0.80 -17.81
C PRO A 22 -58.94 -0.40 -18.47
N VAL A 23 -58.48 -1.62 -18.18
CA VAL A 23 -59.19 -2.87 -18.51
C VAL A 23 -59.20 -3.78 -17.27
N PRO A 24 -60.32 -4.47 -16.94
CA PRO A 24 -60.51 -5.06 -15.62
C PRO A 24 -59.74 -6.39 -15.45
N GLN A 25 -58.79 -6.40 -14.53
CA GLN A 25 -58.14 -7.59 -13.99
C GLN A 25 -59.09 -8.39 -13.08
N ARG A 26 -59.94 -9.27 -13.62
CA ARG A 26 -60.61 -10.32 -12.81
C ARG A 26 -60.89 -11.59 -13.63
N SER A 27 -59.91 -12.48 -13.74
CA SER A 27 -60.18 -13.92 -13.89
C SER A 27 -59.20 -14.72 -13.05
N THR A 28 -59.70 -15.66 -12.26
CA THR A 28 -58.93 -16.57 -11.39
C THR A 28 -58.06 -17.58 -12.17
N ALA A 29 -58.03 -17.47 -13.50
CA ALA A 29 -57.27 -18.33 -14.42
C ALA A 29 -56.08 -17.60 -15.10
N THR A 30 -55.81 -16.33 -14.76
CA THR A 30 -54.64 -15.64 -15.28
C THR A 30 -53.44 -15.78 -14.34
N VAL A 31 -52.26 -15.97 -14.93
CA VAL A 31 -50.92 -16.05 -14.31
C VAL A 31 -50.58 -14.82 -13.42
N ALA A 32 -51.48 -13.83 -13.34
CA ALA A 32 -51.47 -12.69 -12.41
C ALA A 32 -51.44 -13.07 -10.92
N ALA A 33 -51.73 -14.31 -10.54
CA ALA A 33 -51.72 -14.75 -9.13
C ALA A 33 -50.31 -14.96 -8.52
N ARG A 34 -49.23 -14.86 -9.28
CA ARG A 34 -47.86 -14.92 -8.72
C ARG A 34 -47.15 -13.57 -8.84
N GLN A 35 -47.61 -12.60 -8.06
CA GLN A 35 -46.81 -11.43 -7.66
C GLN A 35 -45.73 -11.84 -6.66
N ALA A 36 -44.76 -12.66 -7.10
CA ALA A 36 -43.59 -12.95 -6.26
C ALA A 36 -42.65 -11.74 -6.29
N HIS A 37 -42.96 -10.70 -5.51
CA HIS A 37 -42.07 -9.55 -5.27
C HIS A 37 -40.93 -9.93 -4.31
N THR A 38 -40.24 -11.01 -4.61
CA THR A 38 -39.20 -11.54 -3.75
C THR A 38 -37.96 -10.66 -3.84
N ARG A 39 -37.58 -10.07 -2.70
CA ARG A 39 -36.31 -9.36 -2.60
C ARG A 39 -35.19 -10.38 -2.42
N GLY A 40 -34.08 -10.17 -3.12
CA GLY A 40 -32.94 -11.06 -3.11
C GLY A 40 -31.63 -10.30 -3.26
N VAL A 41 -30.56 -10.91 -2.75
CA VAL A 41 -29.18 -10.41 -2.80
C VAL A 41 -28.31 -11.52 -3.36
N LEU A 42 -27.49 -11.19 -4.35
CA LEU A 42 -26.46 -12.11 -4.85
C LEU A 42 -25.28 -12.03 -3.90
N LEU A 43 -24.97 -13.15 -3.23
CA LEU A 43 -23.80 -13.23 -2.34
C LEU A 43 -22.55 -13.56 -3.15
N PHE A 44 -22.65 -14.56 -4.01
CA PHE A 44 -21.59 -15.01 -4.91
C PHE A 44 -22.16 -15.12 -6.33
N PRO A 45 -21.47 -14.58 -7.35
CA PRO A 45 -20.22 -13.82 -7.28
C PRO A 45 -20.35 -12.44 -6.62
N ALA A 46 -19.23 -11.86 -6.24
CA ALA A 46 -19.10 -10.48 -5.75
C ALA A 46 -17.94 -9.75 -6.45
N PHE A 47 -17.80 -8.45 -6.21
CA PHE A 47 -16.88 -7.58 -6.95
C PHE A 47 -15.42 -8.04 -6.84
N MET A 48 -14.94 -8.36 -5.63
CA MET A 48 -13.60 -8.90 -5.37
C MET A 48 -13.62 -10.39 -4.97
N THR A 49 -14.69 -11.10 -5.31
CA THR A 49 -14.76 -12.58 -5.28
C THR A 49 -15.58 -13.04 -6.48
N PRO A 50 -15.04 -12.85 -7.69
CA PRO A 50 -15.80 -12.94 -8.93
C PRO A 50 -16.08 -14.39 -9.32
N LEU A 51 -17.04 -14.57 -10.23
CA LEU A 51 -17.21 -15.85 -10.93
C LEU A 51 -16.27 -15.87 -12.12
N VAL A 52 -15.54 -16.96 -12.28
CA VAL A 52 -14.67 -17.19 -13.43
C VAL A 52 -15.17 -18.41 -14.18
N TYR A 53 -15.51 -18.22 -15.46
CA TYR A 53 -15.90 -19.28 -16.38
C TYR A 53 -14.79 -19.52 -17.39
N LEU A 54 -14.30 -20.76 -17.47
CA LEU A 54 -13.22 -21.15 -18.38
C LEU A 54 -13.78 -21.92 -19.58
N GLU A 55 -14.03 -21.23 -20.68
CA GLU A 55 -14.68 -21.81 -21.86
C GLU A 55 -13.91 -23.04 -22.38
N GLY A 56 -14.63 -24.15 -22.58
CA GLY A 56 -14.08 -25.41 -23.08
C GLY A 56 -13.17 -26.17 -22.10
N ARG A 57 -12.95 -25.67 -20.87
CA ARG A 57 -12.17 -26.35 -19.83
C ARG A 57 -13.00 -26.88 -18.68
N GLU A 58 -14.20 -26.33 -18.49
CA GLU A 58 -15.10 -26.81 -17.45
C GLU A 58 -15.80 -28.09 -17.90
N ALA A 59 -15.77 -29.12 -17.05
CA ALA A 59 -16.51 -30.35 -17.27
C ALA A 59 -18.04 -30.13 -17.29
N GLU A 60 -18.49 -29.08 -16.60
CA GLU A 60 -19.89 -28.71 -16.43
C GLU A 60 -20.08 -27.26 -16.89
N PRO A 61 -20.88 -26.99 -17.94
CA PRO A 61 -21.11 -25.63 -18.45
C PRO A 61 -22.16 -24.91 -17.59
N TRP A 62 -21.94 -24.86 -16.27
CA TRP A 62 -22.87 -24.28 -15.30
C TRP A 62 -22.22 -23.10 -14.58
N LEU A 63 -22.92 -21.97 -14.57
CA LEU A 63 -22.67 -20.85 -13.66
C LEU A 63 -23.28 -21.21 -12.31
N GLU A 64 -22.49 -21.07 -11.25
CA GLU A 64 -22.94 -21.33 -9.89
C GLU A 64 -22.95 -20.04 -9.08
N LEU A 65 -24.03 -19.81 -8.35
CA LEU A 65 -24.24 -18.60 -7.56
C LEU A 65 -24.91 -18.92 -6.22
N LEU A 66 -24.73 -18.00 -5.27
CA LEU A 66 -25.40 -18.00 -3.98
C LEU A 66 -26.35 -16.81 -3.93
N ILE A 67 -27.62 -17.08 -3.66
CA ILE A 67 -28.66 -16.04 -3.53
C ILE A 67 -29.24 -16.11 -2.13
N ALA A 68 -29.22 -14.98 -1.43
CA ALA A 68 -29.95 -14.81 -0.19
C ALA A 68 -31.31 -14.16 -0.48
N THR A 69 -32.38 -14.69 0.11
CA THR A 69 -33.73 -14.12 -0.04
C THR A 69 -34.62 -14.35 1.19
N GLU A 70 -35.75 -13.65 1.26
CA GLU A 70 -36.76 -13.80 2.30
C GLU A 70 -37.71 -14.99 2.06
N LEU A 71 -37.91 -15.40 0.80
CA LEU A 71 -38.83 -16.49 0.43
C LEU A 71 -38.09 -17.77 0.02
N VAL A 72 -38.85 -18.85 -0.17
CA VAL A 72 -38.28 -20.06 -0.80
C VAL A 72 -38.05 -19.75 -2.28
N LEU A 73 -36.82 -19.90 -2.74
CA LEU A 73 -36.44 -19.58 -4.11
C LEU A 73 -36.87 -20.72 -5.06
N THR A 74 -37.58 -20.40 -6.14
CA THR A 74 -37.92 -21.36 -7.21
C THR A 74 -37.12 -21.10 -8.49
N ARG A 75 -37.11 -22.09 -9.38
CA ARG A 75 -36.41 -21.99 -10.69
C ARG A 75 -37.02 -20.90 -11.56
N GLU A 76 -38.33 -20.73 -11.54
CA GLU A 76 -39.06 -19.71 -12.28
C GLU A 76 -38.68 -18.32 -11.77
N MET A 77 -38.60 -18.13 -10.44
CA MET A 77 -38.16 -16.86 -9.86
C MET A 77 -36.75 -16.49 -10.32
N VAL A 78 -35.81 -17.43 -10.30
CA VAL A 78 -34.45 -17.19 -10.81
C VAL A 78 -34.49 -16.81 -12.30
N ASN A 79 -35.25 -17.54 -13.13
CA ASN A 79 -35.35 -17.29 -14.57
C ASN A 79 -35.90 -15.90 -14.90
N ASP A 80 -36.85 -15.43 -14.09
CA ASP A 80 -37.57 -14.18 -14.30
C ASP A 80 -36.83 -12.97 -13.70
N GLN A 81 -36.11 -13.16 -12.59
CA GLN A 81 -35.53 -12.08 -11.77
C GLN A 81 -34.02 -11.91 -11.96
N LEU A 82 -33.27 -12.99 -12.20
CA LEU A 82 -31.85 -12.88 -12.48
C LEU A 82 -31.62 -12.42 -13.92
N LYS A 83 -30.77 -11.40 -14.09
CA LYS A 83 -30.43 -10.81 -15.39
C LYS A 83 -28.92 -10.70 -15.56
N ILE A 84 -28.50 -10.57 -16.81
CA ILE A 84 -27.10 -10.44 -17.21
C ILE A 84 -26.95 -9.15 -18.01
N SER A 85 -26.07 -8.27 -17.55
CA SER A 85 -25.62 -7.07 -18.27
C SER A 85 -24.22 -7.28 -18.82
N MET A 86 -23.93 -6.78 -20.02
CA MET A 86 -22.57 -6.78 -20.54
C MET A 86 -21.71 -5.69 -19.87
N GLY A 87 -20.54 -6.08 -19.38
CA GLY A 87 -19.59 -5.22 -18.70
C GLY A 87 -20.04 -4.74 -17.32
N LEU A 88 -19.10 -4.09 -16.62
CA LEU A 88 -19.36 -3.39 -15.35
C LEU A 88 -19.83 -1.98 -15.65
N ARG A 89 -21.05 -1.84 -16.16
CA ARG A 89 -21.64 -0.54 -16.51
C ARG A 89 -22.49 -0.02 -15.38
N SER A 90 -22.44 1.29 -15.14
CA SER A 90 -23.30 1.95 -14.15
C SER A 90 -24.79 1.73 -14.41
N GLU A 91 -25.15 1.75 -15.68
CA GLU A 91 -26.53 1.70 -16.17
C GLU A 91 -27.12 0.29 -16.29
N LYS A 92 -26.31 -0.75 -16.04
CA LYS A 92 -26.73 -2.17 -15.95
C LYS A 92 -27.85 -2.56 -16.97
N PRO A 93 -27.67 -2.34 -18.30
CA PRO A 93 -28.71 -2.63 -19.28
C PRO A 93 -29.01 -4.13 -19.37
N VAL A 94 -30.29 -4.50 -19.31
CA VAL A 94 -30.74 -5.90 -19.35
C VAL A 94 -32.02 -6.08 -20.16
N SER A 95 -32.25 -7.29 -20.66
CA SER A 95 -33.55 -7.66 -21.24
C SER A 95 -34.57 -7.97 -20.13
N VAL A 96 -35.83 -7.59 -20.33
CA VAL A 96 -36.94 -8.01 -19.45
C VAL A 96 -37.35 -9.46 -19.65
N ALA A 97 -36.97 -10.07 -20.77
CA ALA A 97 -37.30 -11.45 -21.06
C ALA A 97 -36.69 -12.39 -20.01
N PRO A 98 -37.34 -13.54 -19.74
CA PRO A 98 -36.73 -14.59 -18.93
C PRO A 98 -35.41 -15.09 -19.54
N LEU A 99 -34.45 -15.53 -18.72
CA LEU A 99 -33.15 -16.01 -19.19
C LEU A 99 -33.28 -17.20 -20.16
N PHE A 100 -34.27 -18.06 -19.93
CA PHE A 100 -34.61 -19.19 -20.80
C PHE A 100 -36.11 -19.23 -21.08
N ALA A 101 -36.48 -19.69 -22.28
CA ALA A 101 -37.84 -20.07 -22.64
C ALA A 101 -38.22 -21.36 -21.86
N GLY A 102 -38.57 -21.19 -20.58
CA GLY A 102 -38.80 -22.28 -19.62
C GLY A 102 -37.58 -22.62 -18.77
N ALA A 103 -37.77 -22.74 -17.45
CA ALA A 103 -36.69 -22.99 -16.49
C ALA A 103 -36.32 -24.48 -16.31
N ALA A 104 -37.15 -25.40 -16.84
CA ALA A 104 -36.99 -26.84 -16.62
C ALA A 104 -35.68 -27.38 -17.21
N GLY A 105 -34.78 -27.89 -16.37
CA GLY A 105 -33.50 -28.49 -16.78
C GLY A 105 -32.39 -27.50 -17.14
N ASN A 106 -32.68 -26.18 -17.10
CA ASN A 106 -31.71 -25.10 -17.35
C ASN A 106 -31.29 -24.37 -16.07
N ILE A 107 -32.09 -24.51 -15.01
CA ILE A 107 -31.85 -23.93 -13.69
C ILE A 107 -32.06 -25.01 -12.62
N VAL A 108 -31.13 -25.10 -11.68
CA VAL A 108 -31.28 -25.90 -10.45
C VAL A 108 -31.19 -24.96 -9.25
N VAL A 109 -32.09 -25.13 -8.30
CA VAL A 109 -32.16 -24.34 -7.07
C VAL A 109 -32.28 -25.30 -5.90
N GLU A 110 -31.38 -25.15 -4.93
CA GLU A 110 -31.32 -25.96 -3.70
C GLU A 110 -31.09 -25.06 -2.50
N SER A 111 -31.60 -25.45 -1.33
CA SER A 111 -31.32 -24.73 -0.09
C SER A 111 -29.83 -24.89 0.26
N ALA A 112 -29.16 -23.77 0.55
CA ALA A 112 -27.77 -23.75 1.03
C ALA A 112 -27.68 -23.62 2.56
N GLY A 113 -28.78 -23.25 3.23
CA GLY A 113 -28.81 -22.97 4.67
C GLY A 113 -29.52 -21.64 4.96
N ALA A 114 -29.18 -21.05 6.11
CA ALA A 114 -29.65 -19.74 6.53
C ALA A 114 -28.48 -18.75 6.69
N VAL A 115 -28.81 -17.49 6.94
CA VAL A 115 -27.82 -16.45 7.30
C VAL A 115 -27.74 -16.37 8.83
N ASP A 116 -26.68 -16.94 9.41
CA ASP A 116 -26.53 -17.11 10.86
C ASP A 116 -25.77 -15.95 11.52
N ASP A 117 -25.91 -15.82 12.84
CA ASP A 117 -25.42 -14.66 13.62
C ASP A 117 -23.90 -14.58 13.71
N ASP A 118 -23.23 -15.73 13.77
CA ASP A 118 -21.82 -15.82 14.17
C ASP A 118 -20.84 -15.79 12.99
N GLY A 119 -21.34 -15.89 11.75
CA GLY A 119 -20.48 -15.86 10.56
C GLY A 119 -19.44 -16.99 10.52
N GLU A 120 -19.69 -18.13 11.18
CA GLU A 120 -18.74 -19.26 11.22
C GLU A 120 -19.09 -20.35 10.18
N ASP A 121 -20.30 -20.31 9.64
CA ASP A 121 -20.81 -21.34 8.74
C ASP A 121 -20.24 -21.23 7.33
N ILE A 122 -19.69 -22.35 6.84
CA ILE A 122 -19.21 -22.47 5.47
C ILE A 122 -20.42 -22.67 4.55
N ILE A 123 -20.78 -21.63 3.80
CA ILE A 123 -21.74 -21.71 2.70
C ILE A 123 -21.01 -22.03 1.40
N ALA A 124 -21.52 -23.01 0.67
CA ALA A 124 -20.92 -23.47 -0.57
C ALA A 124 -21.92 -23.43 -1.72
N THR A 125 -21.43 -23.21 -2.93
CA THR A 125 -22.16 -23.58 -4.14
C THR A 125 -22.07 -25.09 -4.35
N HIS A 126 -22.55 -25.59 -5.48
CA HIS A 126 -22.56 -27.03 -5.74
C HIS A 126 -21.15 -27.61 -5.95
N SER A 127 -20.25 -26.85 -6.57
CA SER A 127 -18.90 -27.33 -6.89
C SER A 127 -17.82 -26.26 -7.09
N LYS A 128 -18.16 -24.97 -7.20
CA LYS A 128 -17.22 -23.89 -7.59
C LYS A 128 -16.68 -23.05 -6.45
N PHE A 129 -17.45 -22.85 -5.40
CA PHE A 129 -17.15 -21.88 -4.37
C PHE A 129 -17.58 -22.40 -2.99
N SER A 130 -16.79 -22.09 -1.97
CA SER A 130 -17.15 -22.16 -0.56
C SER A 130 -16.68 -20.88 0.11
N GLY A 131 -17.39 -20.36 1.10
CA GLY A 131 -16.94 -19.17 1.82
C GLY A 131 -17.72 -18.94 3.10
N ILE A 132 -17.19 -18.03 3.89
CA ILE A 132 -17.67 -17.65 5.21
C ILE A 132 -18.07 -16.18 5.14
N LEU A 133 -19.34 -15.88 5.48
CA LEU A 133 -19.84 -14.51 5.45
C LEU A 133 -19.27 -13.72 6.63
N HIS A 134 -18.90 -12.46 6.39
CA HIS A 134 -18.55 -11.57 7.49
C HIS A 134 -19.78 -11.30 8.38
N PRO A 135 -19.66 -11.34 9.72
CA PRO A 135 -20.80 -11.17 10.63
C PRO A 135 -21.62 -9.90 10.38
N SER A 136 -20.96 -8.77 10.13
CA SER A 136 -21.65 -7.48 9.88
C SER A 136 -22.50 -7.49 8.59
N TYR A 137 -22.11 -8.27 7.59
CA TYR A 137 -22.90 -8.45 6.37
C TYR A 137 -24.12 -9.35 6.65
N GLY A 138 -23.94 -10.42 7.43
CA GLY A 138 -25.02 -11.28 7.88
C GLY A 138 -26.09 -10.50 8.65
N GLU A 139 -25.68 -9.62 9.56
CA GLU A 139 -26.59 -8.75 10.31
C GLU A 139 -27.39 -7.82 9.37
N ALA A 140 -26.72 -7.22 8.38
CA ALA A 140 -27.36 -6.34 7.40
C ALA A 140 -28.45 -7.08 6.59
N LEU A 141 -28.22 -8.35 6.21
CA LEU A 141 -29.23 -9.18 5.54
C LEU A 141 -30.43 -9.47 6.46
N ARG A 142 -30.18 -9.83 7.73
CA ARG A 142 -31.24 -10.12 8.71
C ARG A 142 -32.11 -8.90 8.98
N ALA A 143 -31.52 -7.71 9.07
CA ALA A 143 -32.25 -6.44 9.19
C ALA A 143 -33.21 -6.18 8.01
N LYS A 144 -32.95 -6.78 6.84
CA LYS A 144 -33.82 -6.74 5.65
C LYS A 144 -34.78 -7.92 5.54
N ASN A 145 -34.82 -8.80 6.54
CA ASN A 145 -35.56 -10.06 6.55
C ASN A 145 -35.08 -11.06 5.46
N VAL A 146 -33.83 -10.96 5.04
CA VAL A 146 -33.20 -11.87 4.08
C VAL A 146 -32.43 -12.93 4.88
N LYS A 147 -33.00 -14.13 5.01
CA LYS A 147 -32.49 -15.16 5.94
C LYS A 147 -32.17 -16.50 5.29
N LYS A 148 -32.67 -16.76 4.09
CA LYS A 148 -32.51 -18.07 3.42
C LYS A 148 -31.48 -17.95 2.32
N VAL A 149 -30.51 -18.85 2.30
CA VAL A 149 -29.48 -18.90 1.26
C VAL A 149 -29.76 -20.08 0.35
N PHE A 150 -29.64 -19.87 -0.96
CA PHE A 150 -29.88 -20.88 -1.99
C PHE A 150 -28.66 -21.03 -2.89
N ARG A 151 -28.34 -22.29 -3.22
CA ARG A 151 -27.39 -22.66 -4.27
C ARG A 151 -28.14 -22.66 -5.58
N VAL A 152 -27.63 -21.95 -6.57
CA VAL A 152 -28.26 -21.85 -7.88
C VAL A 152 -27.25 -22.24 -8.95
N LYS A 153 -27.66 -23.15 -9.84
CA LYS A 153 -26.93 -23.60 -11.03
C LYS A 153 -27.68 -23.11 -12.26
N ILE A 154 -27.00 -22.44 -13.17
CA ILE A 154 -27.57 -21.88 -14.40
C ILE A 154 -26.70 -22.29 -15.59
N ARG A 155 -27.29 -22.73 -16.70
CA ARG A 155 -26.48 -23.07 -17.88
C ARG A 155 -25.70 -21.85 -18.39
N ALA A 156 -24.41 -22.04 -18.67
CA ALA A 156 -23.52 -20.99 -19.18
C ALA A 156 -23.94 -20.44 -20.55
N THR A 157 -24.76 -21.17 -21.30
CA THR A 157 -25.39 -20.69 -22.55
C THR A 157 -26.34 -19.51 -22.33
N ALA A 158 -26.65 -19.14 -21.08
CA ALA A 158 -27.35 -17.89 -20.76
C ALA A 158 -26.50 -16.63 -20.98
N LEU A 159 -25.16 -16.76 -21.01
CA LEU A 159 -24.28 -15.61 -21.27
C LEU A 159 -24.50 -15.14 -22.71
N PRO A 160 -25.04 -13.93 -22.92
CA PRO A 160 -25.36 -13.47 -24.25
C PRO A 160 -24.07 -13.15 -25.01
N THR A 161 -23.99 -13.54 -26.29
CA THR A 161 -22.84 -13.25 -27.15
C THR A 161 -22.82 -11.79 -27.64
N GLU A 162 -23.97 -11.11 -27.58
CA GLU A 162 -24.17 -9.72 -28.00
C GLU A 162 -25.06 -8.98 -27.02
N CYS A 163 -24.97 -7.64 -27.00
CA CYS A 163 -25.78 -6.82 -26.11
C CYS A 163 -27.25 -6.89 -26.54
N PRO A 164 -28.21 -7.21 -25.66
CA PRO A 164 -29.62 -7.20 -26.02
C PRO A 164 -30.04 -5.79 -26.47
N VAL A 165 -30.47 -5.64 -27.73
CA VAL A 165 -30.90 -4.35 -28.31
C VAL A 165 -32.42 -4.17 -28.29
N ALA A 166 -33.17 -5.28 -28.14
CA ALA A 166 -34.63 -5.29 -28.16
C ALA A 166 -35.17 -5.35 -26.72
N GLU A 167 -35.88 -4.31 -26.30
CA GLU A 167 -36.51 -4.16 -24.97
C GLU A 167 -35.52 -4.11 -23.80
N ILE A 168 -34.67 -3.07 -23.81
CA ILE A 168 -33.76 -2.77 -22.71
C ILE A 168 -34.56 -2.14 -21.57
N ASN A 169 -34.68 -2.85 -20.45
CA ASN A 169 -34.88 -2.20 -19.16
C ASN A 169 -33.50 -1.88 -18.60
N TYR A 170 -33.35 -0.65 -18.15
CA TYR A 170 -32.24 -0.30 -17.30
C TYR A 170 -32.62 -0.71 -15.88
N SER A 171 -31.75 -1.46 -15.21
CA SER A 171 -31.62 -1.23 -13.78
C SER A 171 -31.31 0.28 -13.67
N SER A 172 -32.24 1.03 -13.08
CA SER A 172 -32.43 2.46 -13.40
C SER A 172 -31.14 3.28 -13.28
N ARG A 173 -30.79 4.02 -14.35
CA ARG A 173 -29.56 4.80 -14.49
C ARG A 173 -29.46 5.94 -13.47
N GLU A 174 -28.35 6.02 -12.74
CA GLU A 174 -27.99 7.13 -11.83
C GLU A 174 -26.70 7.81 -12.30
N ARG A 175 -26.74 9.14 -12.51
CA ARG A 175 -25.54 9.99 -12.64
C ARG A 175 -25.77 11.27 -11.86
N LYS A 176 -25.26 11.34 -10.63
CA LYS A 176 -25.16 12.59 -9.88
C LYS A 176 -23.70 13.01 -9.93
N TRP A 177 -23.41 14.05 -10.68
CA TRP A 177 -22.08 14.63 -10.71
C TRP A 177 -22.02 15.86 -9.82
N THR A 178 -20.92 15.95 -9.09
CA THR A 178 -20.54 17.14 -8.33
C THR A 178 -19.21 17.59 -8.91
N GLU A 179 -19.22 18.75 -9.55
CA GLU A 179 -18.00 19.40 -9.99
C GLU A 179 -17.70 20.55 -9.05
N TYR A 180 -16.40 20.73 -8.83
CA TYR A 180 -15.82 21.85 -8.13
C TYR A 180 -15.13 22.75 -9.14
N GLY A 181 -15.51 24.02 -9.13
CA GLY A 181 -14.83 25.05 -9.90
C GLY A 181 -14.45 26.22 -8.99
N PRO A 182 -13.30 26.87 -9.22
CA PRO A 182 -13.02 28.16 -8.62
C PRO A 182 -13.98 29.21 -9.20
N HIS A 183 -14.78 29.84 -8.35
CA HIS A 183 -15.58 31.01 -8.72
C HIS A 183 -15.42 32.07 -7.63
N GLU A 184 -14.93 33.25 -7.99
CA GLU A 184 -14.73 34.38 -7.06
C GLU A 184 -13.87 34.01 -5.82
N GLY A 185 -12.83 33.18 -6.01
CA GLY A 185 -11.95 32.76 -4.92
C GLY A 185 -12.59 31.82 -3.90
N ARG A 186 -13.74 31.20 -4.24
CA ARG A 186 -14.38 30.14 -3.44
C ARG A 186 -14.66 28.92 -4.31
N ALA A 187 -14.55 27.74 -3.71
CA ALA A 187 -14.98 26.50 -4.32
C ALA A 187 -16.51 26.51 -4.48
N GLN A 188 -17.02 26.65 -5.71
CA GLN A 188 -18.45 26.52 -5.99
C GLN A 188 -18.80 25.08 -6.37
N ARG A 189 -19.83 24.58 -5.70
CA ARG A 189 -20.40 23.25 -5.90
C ARG A 189 -21.56 23.33 -6.89
N TYR A 190 -21.48 22.56 -7.97
CA TYR A 190 -22.63 22.34 -8.87
C TYR A 190 -23.26 20.99 -8.58
N THR A 191 -24.58 20.92 -8.44
CA THR A 191 -25.29 19.66 -8.24
C THR A 191 -26.61 19.69 -9.01
N ARG A 192 -26.88 18.64 -9.80
CA ARG A 192 -28.16 18.43 -10.49
C ARG A 192 -28.90 17.22 -9.89
N MET A 193 -30.23 17.18 -10.00
CA MET A 193 -31.10 16.23 -9.27
C MET A 193 -30.98 14.77 -9.74
N ALA A 194 -31.30 13.84 -8.82
CA ALA A 194 -30.90 12.42 -8.81
C ALA A 194 -32.06 11.41 -8.81
N ARG A 195 -31.80 10.16 -9.24
CA ARG A 195 -32.58 8.91 -9.01
C ARG A 195 -31.66 7.67 -9.07
N VAL A 196 -32.06 6.58 -8.42
CA VAL A 196 -31.23 5.52 -7.78
C VAL A 196 -31.56 4.11 -8.31
N GLY A 197 -30.57 3.19 -8.37
CA GLY A 197 -30.78 1.74 -8.56
C GLY A 197 -31.56 1.11 -7.40
N SER A 198 -32.52 0.23 -7.69
CA SER A 198 -33.50 -0.28 -6.72
C SER A 198 -33.19 -1.68 -6.18
N GLU A 199 -32.08 -2.28 -6.59
CA GLU A 199 -31.61 -3.58 -6.11
C GLU A 199 -31.36 -3.54 -4.60
N LEU A 200 -31.70 -4.62 -3.90
CA LEU A 200 -31.57 -4.65 -2.44
C LEU A 200 -30.09 -4.51 -1.99
N SER A 201 -29.16 -5.09 -2.74
CA SER A 201 -27.71 -4.92 -2.52
C SER A 201 -27.29 -3.45 -2.65
N ASP A 202 -27.77 -2.76 -3.68
CA ASP A 202 -27.49 -1.33 -3.91
C ASP A 202 -28.11 -0.46 -2.80
N GLN A 203 -29.28 -0.84 -2.28
CA GLN A 203 -29.89 -0.20 -1.12
C GLN A 203 -29.06 -0.40 0.15
N MET A 204 -28.58 -1.61 0.42
CA MET A 204 -27.72 -1.91 1.57
C MET A 204 -26.42 -1.09 1.52
N ILE A 205 -25.72 -1.10 0.37
CA ILE A 205 -24.52 -0.29 0.14
C ILE A 205 -24.83 1.20 0.38
N ARG A 206 -25.96 1.69 -0.09
CA ARG A 206 -26.37 3.10 0.09
C ARG A 206 -26.64 3.45 1.56
N GLU A 207 -27.29 2.57 2.30
CA GLU A 207 -27.54 2.77 3.71
C GLU A 207 -26.25 2.76 4.52
N MET A 208 -25.34 1.81 4.25
CA MET A 208 -24.01 1.79 4.85
C MET A 208 -23.21 3.03 4.52
N THR A 209 -23.14 3.42 3.24
CA THR A 209 -22.40 4.63 2.83
C THR A 209 -22.99 5.89 3.44
N THR A 210 -24.31 5.98 3.58
CA THR A 210 -24.98 7.08 4.28
C THR A 210 -24.66 7.08 5.78
N ARG A 211 -24.62 5.91 6.42
CA ARG A 211 -24.27 5.74 7.83
C ARG A 211 -22.80 6.12 8.09
N ARG A 212 -21.87 5.63 7.29
CA ARG A 212 -20.42 5.79 7.48
C ARG A 212 -19.89 7.13 7.00
N PHE A 213 -20.31 7.59 5.82
CA PHE A 213 -19.79 8.83 5.21
C PHE A 213 -20.66 10.06 5.50
N GLY A 214 -21.87 9.86 6.04
CA GLY A 214 -22.85 10.90 6.30
C GLY A 214 -23.63 11.34 5.05
N ALA A 215 -24.58 12.24 5.25
CA ALA A 215 -25.23 12.93 4.14
C ALA A 215 -24.26 13.93 3.48
N ASP A 216 -24.48 14.24 2.20
CA ASP A 216 -23.81 15.37 1.55
C ASP A 216 -24.08 16.64 2.38
N ASN A 217 -23.08 17.09 3.14
CA ASN A 217 -23.25 18.27 3.97
C ASN A 217 -23.07 19.52 3.11
N SER A 218 -24.14 19.96 2.43
CA SER A 218 -24.12 21.18 1.61
C SER A 218 -23.81 22.45 2.38
N SER A 219 -23.90 22.43 3.72
CA SER A 219 -23.52 23.56 4.58
C SER A 219 -22.03 23.56 4.96
N ASN A 220 -21.32 22.45 4.76
CA ASN A 220 -19.88 22.37 4.96
C ASN A 220 -19.15 22.60 3.63
N PRO A 221 -18.51 23.76 3.43
CA PRO A 221 -17.78 24.06 2.20
C PRO A 221 -16.61 23.09 1.97
N ASN A 222 -16.10 22.44 3.04
CA ASN A 222 -14.95 21.52 2.98
C ASN A 222 -15.35 20.05 2.78
N SER A 223 -16.65 19.74 2.75
CA SER A 223 -17.08 18.39 2.39
C SER A 223 -16.89 18.14 0.90
N LEU A 224 -16.59 16.89 0.50
CA LEU A 224 -16.66 16.40 -0.88
C LEU A 224 -18.04 15.74 -1.11
N PRO A 225 -19.04 16.37 -1.74
CA PRO A 225 -20.34 15.80 -1.99
C PRO A 225 -20.29 14.71 -3.05
N GLY A 226 -21.08 13.66 -2.81
CA GLY A 226 -20.96 12.42 -3.56
C GLY A 226 -19.86 11.51 -3.01
N ARG A 227 -19.08 11.92 -2.00
CA ARG A 227 -18.17 11.03 -1.27
C ARG A 227 -18.99 9.88 -0.67
N GLY A 228 -18.47 8.66 -0.82
CA GLY A 228 -19.16 7.45 -0.41
C GLY A 228 -20.12 6.91 -1.47
N ARG A 229 -20.38 7.63 -2.57
CA ARG A 229 -21.39 7.25 -3.56
C ARG A 229 -20.83 6.99 -4.96
N TYR A 230 -19.63 7.49 -5.25
CA TYR A 230 -19.01 7.46 -6.56
C TYR A 230 -17.51 7.23 -6.44
N ALA A 231 -16.93 6.59 -7.46
CA ALA A 231 -15.49 6.48 -7.64
C ALA A 231 -14.87 7.85 -7.94
N PHE A 232 -13.54 7.91 -7.94
CA PHE A 232 -12.78 9.03 -8.48
C PHE A 232 -12.39 8.78 -9.94
N PRO A 233 -12.32 9.84 -10.77
CA PRO A 233 -11.75 9.72 -12.09
C PRO A 233 -10.24 9.48 -12.02
N MET A 234 -9.70 8.77 -13.00
CA MET A 234 -8.26 8.52 -13.10
C MET A 234 -7.54 9.67 -13.82
N ARG A 235 -6.43 10.17 -13.26
CA ARG A 235 -5.57 11.19 -13.87
C ARG A 235 -4.11 10.97 -13.52
N GLY A 236 -3.25 10.84 -14.54
CA GLY A 236 -1.79 10.74 -14.33
C GLY A 236 -1.35 9.54 -13.49
N ASN A 237 -2.01 8.39 -13.64
CA ASN A 237 -1.79 7.16 -12.85
C ASN A 237 -2.13 7.28 -11.36
N THR A 238 -2.95 8.25 -10.97
CA THR A 238 -3.56 8.33 -9.63
C THR A 238 -5.04 8.72 -9.77
N VAL A 239 -5.76 8.77 -8.67
CA VAL A 239 -7.13 9.27 -8.62
C VAL A 239 -7.15 10.80 -8.55
N ASP A 240 -8.13 11.43 -9.17
CA ASP A 240 -8.38 12.86 -9.06
C ASP A 240 -9.37 13.13 -7.92
N ILE A 241 -8.85 13.48 -6.74
CA ILE A 241 -9.68 13.71 -5.53
C ILE A 241 -10.45 15.03 -5.54
N GLN A 242 -10.30 15.85 -6.59
CA GLN A 242 -10.99 17.14 -6.72
C GLN A 242 -12.48 16.98 -7.00
N ARG A 243 -12.90 15.83 -7.54
CA ARG A 243 -14.27 15.56 -7.96
C ARG A 243 -14.54 14.07 -8.00
N VAL A 244 -15.80 13.69 -7.94
CA VAL A 244 -16.20 12.30 -8.13
C VAL A 244 -16.56 11.99 -9.58
N ASP A 245 -16.48 10.72 -9.97
CA ASP A 245 -16.88 10.22 -11.28
C ASP A 245 -18.33 9.70 -11.26
N PRO A 246 -19.29 10.46 -11.80
CA PRO A 246 -20.70 10.06 -11.83
C PRO A 246 -20.97 8.83 -12.70
N GLU A 247 -20.08 8.51 -13.64
CA GLU A 247 -20.23 7.34 -14.51
C GLU A 247 -19.97 6.03 -13.77
N HIS A 248 -19.35 6.12 -12.59
CA HIS A 248 -18.87 5.00 -11.80
C HIS A 248 -19.37 5.11 -10.34
N PRO A 249 -20.69 4.95 -10.10
CA PRO A 249 -21.23 4.88 -8.75
C PRO A 249 -20.68 3.69 -7.97
N ILE A 250 -20.65 3.83 -6.65
CA ILE A 250 -20.42 2.71 -5.73
C ILE A 250 -21.75 1.99 -5.58
N GLN A 251 -21.79 0.78 -6.12
CA GLN A 251 -22.97 -0.06 -6.15
C GLN A 251 -22.52 -1.52 -6.24
N SER A 252 -23.46 -2.44 -6.15
CA SER A 252 -23.14 -3.86 -6.25
C SER A 252 -22.79 -4.22 -7.70
N TYR A 253 -21.63 -4.86 -7.83
CA TYR A 253 -21.18 -5.50 -9.05
C TYR A 253 -20.95 -6.98 -8.76
N HIS A 254 -21.52 -7.84 -9.59
CA HIS A 254 -21.40 -9.29 -9.50
C HIS A 254 -20.74 -9.79 -10.80
N PRO A 255 -19.43 -9.54 -10.97
CA PRO A 255 -18.71 -9.83 -12.19
C PRO A 255 -18.64 -11.33 -12.51
N VAL A 256 -18.87 -11.65 -13.78
CA VAL A 256 -18.57 -12.94 -14.40
C VAL A 256 -17.50 -12.72 -15.46
N PHE A 257 -16.33 -13.33 -15.27
CA PHE A 257 -15.23 -13.30 -16.23
C PHE A 257 -15.27 -14.55 -17.10
N VAL A 258 -15.33 -14.38 -18.41
CA VAL A 258 -15.23 -15.48 -19.37
C VAL A 258 -13.83 -15.51 -19.97
N LEU A 259 -13.02 -16.47 -19.51
CA LEU A 259 -11.70 -16.74 -20.07
C LEU A 259 -11.84 -17.76 -21.20
N THR A 260 -11.16 -17.51 -22.32
CA THR A 260 -11.27 -18.30 -23.55
C THR A 260 -9.89 -18.45 -24.19
N GLY A 261 -9.72 -19.44 -25.07
CA GLY A 261 -8.45 -19.65 -25.78
C GLY A 261 -7.28 -19.85 -24.81
N ASP A 262 -6.21 -19.09 -24.97
CA ASP A 262 -4.98 -19.20 -24.17
C ASP A 262 -5.15 -18.80 -22.70
N ASP A 263 -6.20 -18.05 -22.33
CA ASP A 263 -6.49 -17.75 -20.92
C ASP A 263 -7.34 -18.84 -20.24
N ALA A 264 -7.98 -19.73 -21.01
CA ALA A 264 -8.74 -20.85 -20.48
C ALA A 264 -7.78 -22.01 -20.13
N VAL A 265 -7.05 -21.82 -19.03
CA VAL A 265 -6.02 -22.74 -18.55
C VAL A 265 -6.50 -23.53 -17.33
N ALA A 266 -5.99 -24.76 -17.17
CA ALA A 266 -6.34 -25.61 -16.03
C ALA A 266 -5.69 -25.12 -14.72
N TYR A 267 -4.48 -24.55 -14.83
CA TYR A 267 -3.73 -23.92 -13.74
C TYR A 267 -3.57 -22.44 -14.04
N VAL A 268 -4.02 -21.60 -13.12
CA VAL A 268 -4.14 -20.16 -13.28
C VAL A 268 -2.88 -19.50 -12.72
N ASN A 269 -2.22 -18.66 -13.51
CA ASN A 269 -1.14 -17.82 -13.01
C ASN A 269 -1.72 -16.69 -12.16
N PHE A 270 -1.12 -16.43 -11.00
CA PHE A 270 -1.58 -15.41 -10.08
C PHE A 270 -0.65 -14.20 -10.07
N GLY A 271 -1.25 -13.03 -10.14
CA GLY A 271 -0.64 -11.79 -9.69
C GLY A 271 -1.04 -11.52 -8.24
N HIS A 272 -0.13 -11.09 -7.39
CA HIS A 272 -0.41 -10.74 -5.99
C HIS A 272 0.15 -9.35 -5.68
N VAL A 273 -0.68 -8.47 -5.14
CA VAL A 273 -0.28 -7.13 -4.69
C VAL A 273 -0.80 -6.95 -3.28
N SER A 274 0.07 -6.56 -2.35
CA SER A 274 -0.23 -6.37 -0.92
C SER A 274 0.45 -5.10 -0.44
N ASP A 275 0.14 -4.68 0.79
CA ASP A 275 0.83 -3.58 1.47
C ASP A 275 0.76 -2.32 0.59
N ILE A 276 -0.47 -1.98 0.22
CA ILE A 276 -0.78 -0.99 -0.81
C ILE A 276 -0.73 0.43 -0.21
N HIS A 277 -1.27 0.60 1.00
CA HIS A 277 -1.23 1.85 1.75
C HIS A 277 -1.66 3.07 0.91
N ILE A 278 -2.83 2.98 0.29
CA ILE A 278 -3.45 4.12 -0.41
C ILE A 278 -3.68 5.23 0.62
N ASN A 279 -3.22 6.42 0.26
CA ASN A 279 -3.33 7.58 1.13
C ASN A 279 -3.33 8.86 0.28
N THR A 280 -4.47 9.51 0.18
CA THR A 280 -4.70 10.64 -0.72
C THR A 280 -4.06 11.95 -0.28
N ARG A 281 -3.61 12.06 0.98
CA ARG A 281 -2.83 13.23 1.44
C ARG A 281 -1.52 13.42 0.69
N TRP A 282 -1.00 12.36 0.06
CA TRP A 282 0.16 12.47 -0.84
C TRP A 282 -0.07 13.48 -1.96
N GLN A 283 -1.31 13.66 -2.41
CA GLN A 283 -1.64 14.64 -3.44
C GLN A 283 -1.60 16.08 -2.94
N LEU A 284 -1.84 16.31 -1.65
CA LEU A 284 -1.66 17.61 -1.00
C LEU A 284 -0.17 17.90 -0.83
N LEU A 285 0.56 16.95 -0.26
CA LEU A 285 2.00 17.07 0.02
C LEU A 285 2.82 17.21 -1.27
N GLY A 286 2.40 16.54 -2.34
CA GLY A 286 3.02 16.64 -3.67
C GLY A 286 2.97 18.04 -4.27
N LYS A 287 2.17 18.97 -3.72
CA LYS A 287 2.13 20.39 -4.14
C LYS A 287 3.13 21.27 -3.40
N SER A 288 3.83 20.74 -2.40
CA SER A 288 4.75 21.53 -1.59
C SER A 288 5.99 21.92 -2.36
N ASN A 289 6.21 23.23 -2.48
CA ASN A 289 7.43 23.83 -3.01
C ASN A 289 8.52 24.02 -1.93
N ALA A 290 8.32 23.45 -0.73
CA ALA A 290 9.28 23.54 0.36
C ALA A 290 10.60 22.86 0.00
N ARG A 291 11.71 23.41 0.51
CA ARG A 291 13.08 22.96 0.25
C ARG A 291 13.88 22.95 1.54
N VAL A 292 14.80 22.00 1.68
CA VAL A 292 15.71 21.97 2.83
C VAL A 292 16.63 23.21 2.82
N ILE A 293 17.11 23.61 1.64
CA ILE A 293 17.94 24.82 1.41
C ILE A 293 17.23 25.70 0.37
N GLU A 294 16.92 26.94 0.75
CA GLU A 294 16.08 27.86 -0.05
C GLU A 294 16.88 28.82 -0.94
N TYR A 295 17.77 28.31 -1.80
CA TYR A 295 18.63 29.17 -2.65
C TYR A 295 17.88 30.25 -3.44
N GLY A 296 16.62 29.97 -3.81
CA GLY A 296 15.74 30.79 -4.64
C GLY A 296 15.27 29.99 -5.85
N ALA A 297 14.13 30.39 -6.45
CA ALA A 297 13.54 29.65 -7.57
C ALA A 297 14.53 29.52 -8.75
N GLY A 298 14.72 28.28 -9.24
CA GLY A 298 15.61 27.99 -10.37
C GLY A 298 17.10 27.92 -10.03
N GLN A 299 17.47 28.07 -8.75
CA GLN A 299 18.86 28.01 -8.30
C GLN A 299 19.13 26.68 -7.58
N TYR A 300 20.11 25.92 -8.08
CA TYR A 300 20.60 24.68 -7.45
C TYR A 300 19.50 23.65 -7.15
N GLU A 301 18.52 23.56 -8.05
CA GLU A 301 17.35 22.65 -7.98
C GLU A 301 17.73 21.18 -7.77
N ASN A 302 18.86 20.76 -8.32
CA ASN A 302 19.39 19.41 -8.17
C ASN A 302 19.98 19.14 -6.77
N GLU A 303 20.39 20.18 -6.04
CA GLU A 303 21.00 20.09 -4.71
C GLU A 303 19.97 20.10 -3.59
N SER A 304 18.94 20.95 -3.72
CA SER A 304 17.82 21.01 -2.79
C SER A 304 16.50 21.22 -3.55
N PRO A 305 15.97 20.16 -4.17
CA PRO A 305 14.71 20.22 -4.92
C PRO A 305 13.51 20.46 -4.02
N GLU A 306 12.38 20.81 -4.65
CA GLU A 306 11.07 20.87 -3.99
C GLU A 306 10.66 19.48 -3.51
N ILE A 307 10.26 19.39 -2.25
CA ILE A 307 9.95 18.12 -1.60
C ILE A 307 8.74 17.44 -2.24
N GLY A 308 7.75 18.21 -2.73
CA GLY A 308 6.59 17.64 -3.42
C GLY A 308 6.98 16.78 -4.63
N GLY A 309 8.04 17.16 -5.36
CA GLY A 309 8.57 16.39 -6.49
C GLY A 309 9.41 15.17 -6.10
N LEU A 310 9.85 15.09 -4.84
CA LEU A 310 10.59 13.95 -4.30
C LEU A 310 9.69 12.87 -3.70
N LEU A 311 8.52 13.27 -3.21
CA LEU A 311 7.57 12.39 -2.52
C LEU A 311 7.16 11.20 -3.40
N ALA A 312 7.39 10.00 -2.87
CA ALA A 312 6.82 8.79 -3.43
C ALA A 312 5.35 8.61 -3.05
N GLU A 313 4.43 9.23 -3.80
CA GLU A 313 2.99 8.94 -3.68
C GLU A 313 2.68 7.43 -3.94
N ASN A 314 2.27 6.71 -2.89
CA ASN A 314 1.90 5.29 -2.92
C ASN A 314 0.85 4.97 -3.97
N ASN A 315 -0.16 5.83 -4.14
CA ASN A 315 -1.26 5.64 -5.08
C ASN A 315 -0.79 5.45 -6.53
N ARG A 316 0.23 6.22 -6.96
CA ARG A 316 0.82 6.07 -8.30
C ARG A 316 1.64 4.80 -8.45
N SER A 317 2.34 4.41 -7.38
CA SER A 317 3.09 3.17 -7.35
C SER A 317 2.14 1.98 -7.49
N PHE A 318 1.07 1.96 -6.70
CA PHE A 318 0.07 0.91 -6.76
C PHE A 318 -0.59 0.80 -8.13
N HIS A 319 -1.04 1.92 -8.71
CA HIS A 319 -1.65 1.89 -10.05
C HIS A 319 -0.70 1.32 -11.12
N ALA A 320 0.58 1.71 -11.06
CA ALA A 320 1.60 1.20 -11.96
C ALA A 320 1.86 -0.30 -11.77
N VAL A 321 1.98 -0.77 -10.52
CA VAL A 321 2.15 -2.19 -10.19
C VAL A 321 0.93 -3.00 -10.63
N LEU A 322 -0.27 -2.58 -10.23
CA LEU A 322 -1.53 -3.24 -10.57
C LEU A 322 -1.71 -3.34 -12.09
N GLY A 323 -1.41 -2.27 -12.84
CA GLY A 323 -1.46 -2.29 -14.30
C GLY A 323 -0.46 -3.26 -14.94
N ARG A 324 0.75 -3.40 -14.38
CA ARG A 324 1.74 -4.40 -14.86
C ARG A 324 1.31 -5.82 -14.55
N VAL A 325 0.78 -6.06 -13.35
CA VAL A 325 0.33 -7.37 -12.90
C VAL A 325 -0.90 -7.81 -13.71
N ALA A 326 -1.96 -6.98 -13.75
CA ALA A 326 -3.21 -7.27 -14.44
C ALA A 326 -3.05 -7.26 -15.97
N GLY A 327 -2.19 -6.39 -16.51
CA GLY A 327 -1.89 -6.31 -17.94
C GLY A 327 -0.87 -7.33 -18.43
N GLY A 328 -0.26 -8.10 -17.53
CA GLY A 328 0.81 -9.05 -17.82
C GLY A 328 0.34 -10.50 -17.99
N GLU A 329 1.18 -11.44 -17.55
CA GLU A 329 0.96 -12.89 -17.70
C GLU A 329 0.00 -13.48 -16.66
N ALA A 330 -0.49 -12.68 -15.71
CA ALA A 330 -1.44 -13.13 -14.70
C ALA A 330 -2.80 -13.47 -15.34
N ASN A 331 -3.40 -14.58 -14.93
CA ASN A 331 -4.75 -14.96 -15.30
C ASN A 331 -5.78 -14.42 -14.30
N ALA A 332 -5.39 -14.27 -13.04
CA ALA A 332 -6.15 -13.63 -11.97
C ALA A 332 -5.22 -12.80 -11.07
N VAL A 333 -5.78 -11.77 -10.43
CA VAL A 333 -5.06 -10.90 -9.49
C VAL A 333 -5.61 -11.10 -8.09
N ILE A 334 -4.74 -11.08 -7.10
CA ILE A 334 -5.04 -11.16 -5.68
C ILE A 334 -4.57 -9.85 -5.03
N VAL A 335 -5.46 -9.23 -4.25
CA VAL A 335 -5.18 -8.08 -3.41
C VAL A 335 -5.10 -8.55 -1.97
N GLY A 336 -3.91 -8.45 -1.38
CA GLY A 336 -3.51 -9.14 -0.17
C GLY A 336 -3.70 -8.39 1.15
N GLY A 337 -4.48 -7.30 1.21
CA GLY A 337 -4.69 -6.50 2.43
C GLY A 337 -3.77 -5.27 2.56
N ASP A 338 -3.96 -4.51 3.63
CA ASP A 338 -3.36 -3.18 3.88
C ASP A 338 -3.54 -2.25 2.67
N ILE A 339 -4.81 -2.12 2.30
CA ILE A 339 -5.29 -1.40 1.14
C ILE A 339 -5.12 0.11 1.33
N ILE A 340 -5.44 0.61 2.52
CA ILE A 340 -5.31 2.01 2.94
C ILE A 340 -4.43 2.11 4.19
N ASP A 341 -3.98 3.31 4.56
CA ASP A 341 -3.31 3.50 5.86
C ASP A 341 -4.28 3.67 7.03
N HIS A 342 -5.37 4.42 6.77
CA HIS A 342 -6.36 4.81 7.76
C HIS A 342 -7.61 5.43 7.10
N ILE A 343 -8.76 5.36 7.76
CA ILE A 343 -10.06 5.75 7.23
C ILE A 343 -10.21 7.27 7.07
N ARG A 344 -9.77 8.05 8.06
CA ARG A 344 -9.86 9.52 8.03
C ARG A 344 -8.65 10.12 7.35
N ASN A 345 -8.83 10.93 6.32
CA ASN A 345 -7.70 11.53 5.64
C ASN A 345 -7.89 13.02 5.35
N ALA A 346 -6.77 13.73 5.25
CA ALA A 346 -6.73 15.16 5.03
C ALA A 346 -7.36 15.55 3.69
N TYR A 347 -8.28 16.49 3.74
CA TYR A 347 -8.93 17.07 2.57
C TYR A 347 -9.34 18.51 2.87
N ASP A 348 -8.77 19.42 2.09
CA ASP A 348 -9.13 20.83 2.09
C ASP A 348 -9.36 21.25 0.64
N PRO A 349 -10.60 21.55 0.21
CA PRO A 349 -10.87 21.92 -1.18
C PRO A 349 -10.06 23.13 -1.65
N GLU A 350 -9.78 24.10 -0.78
CA GLU A 350 -9.02 25.29 -1.18
C GLU A 350 -7.59 24.86 -1.56
N VAL A 351 -6.94 24.04 -0.73
CA VAL A 351 -5.60 23.52 -1.04
C VAL A 351 -5.64 22.50 -2.20
N VAL A 352 -6.66 21.65 -2.27
CA VAL A 352 -6.82 20.61 -3.29
C VAL A 352 -7.08 21.18 -4.69
N LEU A 353 -7.82 22.29 -4.80
CA LEU A 353 -8.18 22.90 -6.09
C LEU A 353 -7.12 23.90 -6.57
N GLU A 354 -6.39 24.54 -5.66
CA GLU A 354 -5.34 25.48 -6.04
C GLU A 354 -4.14 24.75 -6.69
N PRO A 355 -3.62 25.25 -7.84
CA PRO A 355 -2.49 24.65 -8.53
C PRO A 355 -1.17 24.88 -7.79
N HIS A 356 -1.09 25.94 -6.99
CA HIS A 356 0.08 26.33 -6.21
C HIS A 356 -0.35 26.68 -4.80
N ASN A 357 0.35 26.14 -3.81
CA ASN A 357 0.13 26.45 -2.40
C ASN A 357 1.47 26.73 -1.74
N THR A 358 1.46 27.61 -0.74
CA THR A 358 2.60 27.81 0.14
C THR A 358 2.79 26.56 1.03
N PRO A 359 4.00 26.30 1.54
CA PRO A 359 4.24 25.19 2.46
C PRO A 359 3.34 25.24 3.70
N ARG A 360 3.07 26.46 4.19
CA ARG A 360 2.22 26.67 5.36
C ARG A 360 0.77 26.26 5.10
N GLU A 361 0.19 26.62 3.96
CA GLU A 361 -1.18 26.22 3.61
C GLU A 361 -1.31 24.69 3.54
N ILE A 362 -0.28 24.00 3.03
CA ILE A 362 -0.24 22.54 3.01
C ILE A 362 -0.17 21.98 4.44
N TRP A 363 0.68 22.53 5.31
CA TRP A 363 0.76 22.07 6.70
C TRP A 363 -0.53 22.32 7.49
N ASP A 364 -1.17 23.46 7.27
CA ASP A 364 -2.43 23.80 7.92
C ASP A 364 -3.53 22.81 7.49
N ALA A 365 -3.57 22.41 6.21
CA ALA A 365 -4.47 21.36 5.72
C ALA A 365 -4.13 19.95 6.25
N MET A 366 -2.87 19.72 6.63
CA MET A 366 -2.34 18.46 7.18
C MET A 366 -2.25 18.45 8.72
N ASN A 367 -2.87 19.42 9.39
CA ASN A 367 -2.73 19.58 10.83
C ASN A 367 -3.59 18.57 11.62
N LEU A 368 -2.93 17.75 12.44
CA LEU A 368 -3.56 16.75 13.30
C LEU A 368 -3.90 17.27 14.72
N GLU A 369 -3.61 18.54 15.03
CA GLU A 369 -3.80 19.12 16.38
C GLU A 369 -5.21 19.67 16.64
N GLY A 370 -5.64 19.51 17.89
CA GLY A 370 -6.74 20.29 18.49
C GLY A 370 -7.97 20.41 17.60
N SER A 371 -8.39 21.66 17.36
CA SER A 371 -9.57 22.01 16.56
C SER A 371 -9.38 21.90 15.05
N ALA A 372 -8.17 21.62 14.56
CA ALA A 372 -7.91 21.44 13.12
C ALA A 372 -8.31 20.04 12.64
N TYR A 373 -8.29 19.03 13.51
CA TYR A 373 -8.69 17.66 13.19
C TYR A 373 -10.21 17.45 13.32
N THR A 374 -10.96 17.67 12.23
CA THR A 374 -12.42 17.63 12.23
C THR A 374 -12.96 16.74 11.11
N GLN A 375 -14.27 16.45 11.10
CA GLN A 375 -14.91 15.76 9.96
C GLN A 375 -14.86 16.56 8.65
N ALA A 376 -14.62 17.87 8.73
CA ALA A 376 -14.54 18.74 7.56
C ALA A 376 -13.17 18.66 6.89
N THR A 377 -12.10 18.66 7.69
CA THR A 377 -10.70 18.66 7.27
C THR A 377 -10.10 17.25 7.18
N TYR A 378 -10.62 16.31 7.96
CA TYR A 378 -10.26 14.89 7.98
C TYR A 378 -11.49 14.00 7.78
N PRO A 379 -12.14 14.10 6.62
CA PRO A 379 -13.23 13.22 6.30
C PRO A 379 -12.84 11.75 6.24
N VAL A 380 -13.80 10.91 6.59
CA VAL A 380 -13.73 9.46 6.44
C VAL A 380 -13.90 9.02 4.97
N GLY A 381 -13.15 7.98 4.57
CA GLY A 381 -13.43 7.16 3.41
C GLY A 381 -12.81 7.55 2.09
N ILE A 382 -12.10 8.68 1.99
CA ILE A 382 -11.53 9.13 0.71
C ILE A 382 -10.60 8.05 0.12
N ASP A 383 -9.78 7.42 0.95
CA ASP A 383 -8.83 6.39 0.50
C ASP A 383 -9.53 5.08 0.10
N LEU A 384 -10.64 4.73 0.76
CA LEU A 384 -11.49 3.59 0.36
C LEU A 384 -12.08 3.81 -1.04
N LEU A 385 -12.53 5.03 -1.33
CA LEU A 385 -13.01 5.39 -2.68
C LEU A 385 -11.88 5.32 -3.71
N ALA A 386 -10.70 5.79 -3.35
CA ALA A 386 -9.52 5.72 -4.21
C ALA A 386 -9.18 4.27 -4.57
N PHE A 387 -9.18 3.36 -3.59
CA PHE A 387 -9.00 1.93 -3.82
C PHE A 387 -10.05 1.35 -4.77
N TYR A 388 -11.34 1.57 -4.46
CA TYR A 388 -12.43 1.11 -5.31
C TYR A 388 -12.25 1.55 -6.77
N SER A 389 -11.82 2.80 -6.97
CA SER A 389 -11.55 3.38 -8.29
C SER A 389 -10.43 2.64 -9.02
N PHE A 390 -9.31 2.34 -8.33
CA PHE A 390 -8.20 1.58 -8.92
C PHE A 390 -8.60 0.15 -9.31
N ILE A 391 -9.36 -0.55 -8.46
CA ILE A 391 -9.80 -1.92 -8.76
C ILE A 391 -10.79 -1.94 -9.92
N PHE A 392 -11.77 -1.03 -9.92
CA PHE A 392 -12.73 -0.90 -11.01
C PHE A 392 -12.04 -0.61 -12.34
N ASP A 393 -11.09 0.33 -12.33
CA ASP A 393 -10.26 0.69 -13.48
C ASP A 393 -9.42 -0.50 -14.00
N ALA A 394 -8.80 -1.27 -13.10
CA ALA A 394 -8.02 -2.44 -13.48
C ALA A 394 -8.88 -3.57 -14.07
N MET A 395 -10.02 -3.88 -13.45
CA MET A 395 -10.93 -4.94 -13.91
C MET A 395 -11.54 -4.60 -15.27
N THR A 396 -11.94 -3.35 -15.48
CA THR A 396 -12.52 -2.90 -16.75
C THR A 396 -11.48 -2.81 -17.86
N ARG A 397 -10.27 -2.28 -17.57
CA ARG A 397 -9.20 -2.15 -18.57
C ARG A 397 -8.59 -3.48 -18.97
N HIS A 398 -8.31 -4.36 -18.00
CA HIS A 398 -7.55 -5.59 -18.25
C HIS A 398 -8.44 -6.83 -18.39
N SER A 399 -9.70 -6.75 -17.97
CA SER A 399 -10.65 -7.87 -17.99
C SER A 399 -10.06 -9.11 -17.31
N LYS A 400 -9.53 -8.94 -16.10
CA LYS A 400 -9.02 -10.03 -15.25
C LYS A 400 -9.79 -10.08 -13.94
N PRO A 401 -10.12 -11.28 -13.43
CA PRO A 401 -10.72 -11.40 -12.11
C PRO A 401 -9.75 -10.94 -11.02
N VAL A 402 -10.28 -10.18 -10.07
CA VAL A 402 -9.57 -9.70 -8.88
C VAL A 402 -10.19 -10.36 -7.65
N PHE A 403 -9.35 -10.96 -6.83
CA PHE A 403 -9.71 -11.55 -5.54
C PHE A 403 -9.15 -10.68 -4.43
N GLY A 404 -9.92 -10.44 -3.36
CA GLY A 404 -9.51 -9.58 -2.25
C GLY A 404 -9.64 -10.25 -0.90
N ILE A 405 -8.75 -9.84 0.01
CA ILE A 405 -8.78 -10.12 1.45
C ILE A 405 -8.43 -8.83 2.21
N THR A 406 -8.74 -8.79 3.50
CA THR A 406 -8.50 -7.65 4.40
C THR A 406 -7.14 -7.74 5.10
N GLY A 407 -6.56 -6.59 5.43
CA GLY A 407 -5.44 -6.41 6.36
C GLY A 407 -5.83 -5.55 7.57
N ASN A 408 -4.88 -5.28 8.47
CA ASN A 408 -5.17 -4.54 9.70
C ASN A 408 -5.40 -3.04 9.45
N HIS A 409 -4.65 -2.43 8.52
CA HIS A 409 -4.77 -1.00 8.27
C HIS A 409 -6.11 -0.60 7.62
N ASP A 410 -6.83 -1.56 7.05
CA ASP A 410 -8.09 -1.36 6.34
C ASP A 410 -9.23 -0.82 7.23
N CYS A 411 -9.04 -0.84 8.55
CA CYS A 411 -10.01 -0.35 9.52
C CYS A 411 -9.40 0.56 10.61
N TYR A 412 -8.15 1.01 10.45
CA TYR A 412 -7.58 2.03 11.32
C TYR A 412 -8.29 3.37 11.12
N VAL A 413 -8.98 3.88 12.14
CA VAL A 413 -9.82 5.06 11.97
C VAL A 413 -9.02 6.34 11.82
N ASP A 414 -8.01 6.51 12.69
CA ASP A 414 -7.38 7.79 12.91
C ASP A 414 -6.13 7.97 12.05
N ALA A 415 -6.00 9.18 11.52
CA ALA A 415 -4.78 9.58 10.82
C ALA A 415 -3.63 9.72 11.83
N PHE A 416 -2.44 9.35 11.40
CA PHE A 416 -1.22 9.54 12.17
C PHE A 416 -0.18 10.33 11.37
N GLY A 417 0.62 11.09 12.10
CA GLY A 417 1.83 11.72 11.60
C GLY A 417 2.86 10.66 11.27
N ILE A 418 3.56 10.87 10.16
CA ILE A 418 4.48 9.88 9.59
C ILE A 418 5.95 10.24 9.74
N SER A 419 6.31 11.25 10.53
CA SER A 419 7.70 11.54 10.88
C SER A 419 8.36 10.36 11.60
N PRO A 420 9.69 10.21 11.49
CA PRO A 420 10.43 9.32 12.38
C PRO A 420 10.25 9.84 13.81
N ARG A 421 9.88 8.96 14.76
CA ARG A 421 9.82 9.34 16.18
C ARG A 421 11.07 8.83 16.88
N LEU A 422 11.69 9.73 17.63
CA LEU A 422 12.79 9.42 18.53
C LEU A 422 12.17 9.52 19.93
N ASN A 423 11.93 8.37 20.57
CA ASN A 423 11.33 8.34 21.91
C ASN A 423 12.37 7.83 22.93
N ALA A 424 12.69 8.67 23.90
CA ALA A 424 13.62 8.34 24.98
C ALA A 424 12.96 7.79 26.26
N GLU A 425 11.63 7.85 26.40
CA GLU A 425 10.99 7.61 27.70
C GLU A 425 10.45 6.18 27.92
N VAL A 426 10.37 5.30 26.90
CA VAL A 426 9.81 3.93 27.07
C VAL A 426 10.81 2.85 26.65
N MET A 427 12.09 3.05 26.97
CA MET A 427 13.25 2.35 26.40
C MET A 427 13.68 3.00 25.08
N ALA A 428 14.98 3.12 24.86
CA ALA A 428 15.67 3.88 23.82
C ALA A 428 15.38 3.39 22.37
N SER A 429 14.11 3.29 22.01
CA SER A 429 13.59 2.75 20.77
C SER A 429 12.93 3.86 19.96
N ARG A 430 13.27 3.86 18.69
CA ARG A 430 12.75 4.77 17.69
C ARG A 430 11.52 4.10 17.13
N THR A 431 10.44 4.85 17.05
CA THR A 431 9.17 4.30 16.61
C THR A 431 8.87 4.93 15.25
N ASN A 432 8.66 4.09 14.23
CA ASN A 432 8.22 4.48 12.88
C ASN A 432 9.23 5.23 12.00
N GLU A 433 10.54 5.06 12.21
CA GLU A 433 11.56 5.60 11.32
C GLU A 433 11.48 5.07 9.88
N GLY A 434 10.83 3.91 9.67
CA GLY A 434 10.61 3.33 8.34
C GLY A 434 9.68 4.15 7.45
N ILE A 435 8.60 4.72 7.99
CA ILE A 435 7.49 5.26 7.18
C ILE A 435 7.94 6.39 6.23
N PRO A 436 8.79 7.35 6.65
CA PRO A 436 9.35 8.34 5.73
C PRO A 436 10.33 7.79 4.69
N ALA A 437 11.10 6.77 5.07
CA ALA A 437 12.00 6.10 4.15
C ALA A 437 11.18 5.40 3.05
N ASP A 438 10.02 4.84 3.42
CA ASP A 438 9.05 4.24 2.50
C ASP A 438 8.48 5.26 1.50
N LEU A 439 8.46 6.56 1.87
CA LEU A 439 8.10 7.67 0.98
C LEU A 439 9.29 8.25 0.18
N ASN A 440 10.46 7.61 0.31
CA ASN A 440 11.72 8.03 -0.30
C ASN A 440 12.13 9.46 0.09
N LEU A 441 11.91 9.86 1.35
CA LEU A 441 12.28 11.16 1.91
C LEU A 441 13.33 11.02 3.02
N THR A 442 14.37 11.85 3.00
CA THR A 442 15.29 12.03 4.14
C THR A 442 14.53 12.59 5.34
N PHE A 443 15.10 12.46 6.53
CA PHE A 443 14.56 12.93 7.80
C PHE A 443 14.17 14.42 7.74
N TYR A 444 15.03 15.28 7.18
CA TYR A 444 14.74 16.71 7.03
C TYR A 444 13.63 16.99 6.02
N GLU A 445 13.63 16.29 4.89
CA GLU A 445 12.58 16.44 3.88
C GLU A 445 11.23 15.96 4.43
N ALA A 446 11.21 14.89 5.21
CA ALA A 446 10.01 14.38 5.88
C ALA A 446 9.46 15.41 6.88
N LEU A 447 10.29 15.90 7.80
CA LEU A 447 9.87 16.92 8.75
C LEU A 447 9.29 18.16 8.07
N LEU A 448 9.92 18.60 6.97
CA LEU A 448 9.45 19.77 6.23
C LEU A 448 8.21 19.47 5.37
N ALA A 449 8.02 18.24 4.88
CA ALA A 449 6.81 17.85 4.17
C ALA A 449 5.57 17.93 5.09
N PHE A 450 5.68 17.32 6.28
CA PHE A 450 4.54 17.15 7.18
C PHE A 450 4.34 18.30 8.16
N GLY A 451 5.35 19.16 8.33
CA GLY A 451 5.26 20.34 9.17
C GLY A 451 5.15 20.01 10.67
N PRO A 452 4.56 20.90 11.49
CA PRO A 452 4.54 20.75 12.94
C PRO A 452 3.80 19.49 13.46
N SER A 453 2.86 18.93 12.69
CA SER A 453 2.06 17.75 13.08
C SER A 453 2.74 16.42 12.77
N ALA A 454 3.97 16.43 12.23
CA ALA A 454 4.61 15.28 11.60
C ALA A 454 4.75 14.02 12.49
N GLY A 455 5.05 14.14 13.77
CA GLY A 455 5.11 13.06 14.77
C GLY A 455 3.83 12.79 15.58
N LEU A 456 2.67 13.42 15.28
CA LEU A 456 1.48 13.28 16.13
C LEU A 456 0.84 11.90 15.98
N LEU A 457 0.52 11.29 17.12
CA LEU A 457 -0.45 10.21 17.21
C LEU A 457 -1.76 10.76 17.73
N ARG A 458 -2.85 10.49 17.00
CA ARG A 458 -4.20 10.82 17.45
C ARG A 458 -4.67 9.88 18.56
N SER A 459 -4.33 8.60 18.45
CA SER A 459 -4.56 7.59 19.48
C SER A 459 -3.21 7.04 19.94
N PRO A 460 -2.93 6.99 21.26
CA PRO A 460 -1.76 6.31 21.80
C PRO A 460 -1.90 4.78 21.79
N SER A 461 -3.10 4.24 21.54
CA SER A 461 -3.40 2.83 21.34
C SER A 461 -3.78 2.56 19.87
N SER A 462 -4.02 1.29 19.52
CA SER A 462 -4.64 0.96 18.22
C SER A 462 -5.85 1.83 17.94
N SER A 463 -6.00 2.26 16.69
CA SER A 463 -7.22 2.88 16.18
C SER A 463 -8.06 1.91 15.34
N PHE A 464 -7.79 0.60 15.45
CA PHE A 464 -8.52 -0.47 14.81
C PHE A 464 -9.99 -0.46 15.23
N ASP A 465 -10.87 -0.45 14.25
CA ASP A 465 -12.31 -0.48 14.44
C ASP A 465 -12.95 -1.39 13.38
N ALA A 466 -13.12 -2.67 13.73
CA ALA A 466 -13.62 -3.74 12.85
C ALA A 466 -14.94 -3.39 12.14
N ASP A 467 -15.71 -2.49 12.74
CA ASP A 467 -16.95 -1.96 12.22
C ASP A 467 -16.79 -1.36 10.80
N TRP A 468 -15.60 -0.84 10.47
CA TRP A 468 -15.26 -0.34 9.13
C TRP A 468 -15.07 -1.42 8.07
N PHE A 469 -14.89 -2.69 8.45
CA PHE A 469 -14.95 -3.79 7.49
C PHE A 469 -16.34 -3.95 6.87
N ASP A 470 -17.39 -3.35 7.44
CA ASP A 470 -18.70 -3.28 6.79
C ASP A 470 -18.64 -2.64 5.39
N TRP A 471 -17.73 -1.70 5.17
CA TRP A 471 -17.51 -1.10 3.86
C TRP A 471 -16.92 -2.12 2.90
N PHE A 472 -15.85 -2.80 3.30
CA PHE A 472 -15.21 -3.82 2.49
C PHE A 472 -16.22 -4.92 2.14
N HIS A 473 -16.98 -5.39 3.13
CA HIS A 473 -17.86 -6.53 2.94
C HIS A 473 -19.18 -6.23 2.22
N GLN A 474 -19.69 -5.00 2.32
CA GLN A 474 -20.87 -4.61 1.56
C GLN A 474 -20.55 -4.16 0.13
N VAL A 475 -19.38 -3.54 -0.10
CA VAL A 475 -19.01 -2.98 -1.41
C VAL A 475 -18.23 -3.98 -2.27
N LEU A 476 -17.27 -4.69 -1.68
CA LEU A 476 -16.28 -5.46 -2.43
C LEU A 476 -16.61 -6.96 -2.42
N THR A 477 -16.86 -7.54 -1.24
CA THR A 477 -17.25 -8.96 -1.14
C THR A 477 -17.85 -9.32 0.23
N PRO A 478 -19.00 -9.98 0.31
CA PRO A 478 -19.61 -10.33 1.60
C PRO A 478 -18.86 -11.45 2.35
N PHE A 479 -17.86 -12.06 1.71
CA PHE A 479 -17.08 -13.15 2.28
C PHE A 479 -15.81 -12.62 2.92
N ASN A 480 -15.61 -12.93 4.20
CA ASN A 480 -14.34 -12.70 4.88
C ASN A 480 -13.30 -13.71 4.38
N ASP A 481 -13.70 -14.98 4.37
CA ASP A 481 -12.88 -16.11 3.95
C ASP A 481 -13.56 -16.85 2.81
N TRP A 482 -12.76 -17.34 1.87
CA TRP A 482 -13.30 -17.96 0.67
C TRP A 482 -12.36 -19.00 0.07
N TRP A 483 -12.95 -19.97 -0.60
CA TRP A 483 -12.30 -21.01 -1.38
C TRP A 483 -12.93 -21.05 -2.77
N PHE A 484 -12.17 -20.58 -3.76
CA PHE A 484 -12.53 -20.64 -5.17
C PHE A 484 -11.88 -21.86 -5.84
N LYS A 485 -12.65 -22.59 -6.64
CA LYS A 485 -12.25 -23.86 -7.26
C LYS A 485 -12.10 -23.68 -8.77
N PHE A 486 -10.86 -23.51 -9.24
CA PHE A 486 -10.51 -23.69 -10.64
C PHE A 486 -10.50 -25.19 -11.01
N PRO A 487 -10.41 -25.58 -12.29
CA PRO A 487 -10.51 -26.97 -12.71
C PRO A 487 -9.51 -27.91 -12.01
N GLN A 488 -8.25 -27.48 -11.86
CA GLN A 488 -7.18 -28.28 -11.24
C GLN A 488 -6.43 -27.52 -10.12
N GLN A 489 -7.00 -26.40 -9.66
CA GLN A 489 -6.37 -25.54 -8.65
C GLN A 489 -7.42 -24.97 -7.70
N SER A 490 -7.07 -24.88 -6.43
CA SER A 490 -7.85 -24.25 -5.37
C SER A 490 -7.14 -22.96 -4.98
N LEU A 491 -7.88 -21.87 -4.90
CA LEU A 491 -7.41 -20.61 -4.31
C LEU A 491 -8.22 -20.36 -3.04
N VAL A 492 -7.54 -20.31 -1.90
CA VAL A 492 -8.14 -20.06 -0.59
C VAL A 492 -7.65 -18.70 -0.10
N GLY A 493 -8.56 -17.77 0.19
CA GLY A 493 -8.26 -16.48 0.79
C GLY A 493 -8.77 -16.43 2.22
N LEU A 494 -7.90 -16.01 3.14
CA LEU A 494 -8.20 -15.83 4.56
C LEU A 494 -8.08 -14.36 4.95
N GLY A 495 -9.14 -13.80 5.53
CA GLY A 495 -9.20 -12.41 5.99
C GLY A 495 -8.46 -12.18 7.31
N TRP A 496 -8.35 -10.91 7.70
CA TRP A 496 -7.69 -10.50 8.95
C TRP A 496 -8.51 -10.81 10.21
N GLY A 497 -9.83 -10.72 10.16
CA GLY A 497 -10.70 -10.91 11.33
C GLY A 497 -11.16 -9.61 11.97
N THR A 498 -11.35 -9.62 13.29
CA THR A 498 -12.08 -8.55 14.00
C THR A 498 -11.28 -7.83 15.06
N SER A 499 -10.01 -8.19 15.24
CA SER A 499 -9.09 -7.53 16.16
C SER A 499 -7.64 -7.69 15.71
N GLU A 500 -6.74 -7.06 16.46
CA GLU A 500 -5.31 -7.27 16.35
C GLU A 500 -4.66 -7.40 17.72
N ASP A 501 -3.55 -8.12 17.77
CA ASP A 501 -2.62 -8.10 18.89
C ASP A 501 -1.40 -7.23 18.55
N LEU A 502 -1.17 -6.21 19.38
CA LEU A 502 -0.08 -5.24 19.24
C LEU A 502 1.07 -5.46 20.23
N ILE A 503 0.93 -6.37 21.19
CA ILE A 503 1.93 -6.57 22.24
C ILE A 503 2.17 -8.06 22.47
N ASP A 504 3.42 -8.48 22.29
CA ASP A 504 3.93 -9.81 22.63
C ASP A 504 4.87 -9.66 23.84
N PRO A 505 4.34 -9.58 25.07
CA PRO A 505 5.15 -9.30 26.24
C PRO A 505 6.01 -10.51 26.68
N PHE A 506 5.81 -11.68 26.05
CA PHE A 506 6.41 -12.95 26.50
C PHE A 506 7.08 -13.77 25.38
N GLY A 507 6.79 -13.52 24.11
CA GLY A 507 7.50 -14.07 22.96
C GLY A 507 8.73 -13.23 22.65
N GLY A 508 9.86 -13.88 22.35
CA GLY A 508 11.17 -13.24 22.10
C GLY A 508 11.26 -12.25 20.91
N GLN A 509 10.14 -11.65 20.45
CA GLN A 509 10.07 -10.64 19.40
C GLN A 509 10.04 -9.18 19.91
N SER A 510 10.00 -8.95 21.24
CA SER A 510 10.12 -7.63 21.91
C SER A 510 9.08 -6.56 21.49
N GLY A 511 9.13 -5.37 22.11
CA GLY A 511 8.22 -4.26 21.76
C GLY A 511 8.50 -3.72 20.35
N GLY A 512 7.46 -3.64 19.51
CA GLY A 512 7.56 -3.23 18.10
C GLY A 512 7.43 -4.36 17.07
N HIS A 513 6.86 -5.51 17.45
CA HIS A 513 6.50 -6.54 16.46
C HIS A 513 5.38 -6.07 15.52
N LEU A 514 5.27 -6.72 14.37
CA LEU A 514 4.15 -6.56 13.45
C LEU A 514 2.83 -7.00 14.12
N PRO A 515 1.71 -6.25 13.98
CA PRO A 515 0.41 -6.68 14.49
C PRO A 515 0.06 -8.12 14.09
N ARG A 516 -0.57 -8.89 14.98
CA ARG A 516 -1.06 -10.24 14.66
C ARG A 516 -2.59 -10.22 14.57
N SER A 517 -3.13 -10.92 13.58
CA SER A 517 -4.58 -11.09 13.42
C SER A 517 -5.11 -12.06 14.48
N ASP A 518 -6.27 -11.74 15.06
CA ASP A 518 -6.97 -12.62 16.02
C ASP A 518 -7.57 -13.85 15.34
N ASP A 519 -8.06 -13.69 14.11
CA ASP A 519 -8.61 -14.77 13.31
C ASP A 519 -7.57 -15.55 12.52
N ALA A 520 -6.28 -15.24 12.64
CA ALA A 520 -5.24 -15.87 11.84
C ALA A 520 -5.22 -17.39 12.06
N ILE A 521 -5.84 -18.12 11.13
CA ILE A 521 -6.09 -19.56 11.22
C ILE A 521 -7.03 -19.92 12.39
N SER A 522 -8.12 -19.17 12.56
CA SER A 522 -9.23 -19.54 13.44
C SER A 522 -9.83 -20.91 13.08
N ASP A 523 -10.65 -21.49 13.96
CA ASP A 523 -11.27 -22.80 13.70
C ASP A 523 -12.12 -22.81 12.41
N PRO A 524 -12.94 -21.78 12.10
CA PRO A 524 -13.64 -21.69 10.82
C PRO A 524 -12.69 -21.59 9.61
N GLN A 525 -11.64 -20.76 9.69
CA GLN A 525 -10.65 -20.64 8.61
C GLN A 525 -9.92 -21.97 8.37
N LEU A 526 -9.52 -22.64 9.45
CA LEU A 526 -8.90 -23.96 9.39
C LEU A 526 -9.84 -24.98 8.77
N ALA A 527 -11.12 -25.01 9.15
CA ALA A 527 -12.10 -25.93 8.60
C ALA A 527 -12.28 -25.71 7.08
N LEU A 528 -12.34 -24.45 6.63
CA LEU A 528 -12.41 -24.11 5.20
C LEU A 528 -11.16 -24.59 4.45
N LEU A 529 -9.97 -24.32 4.98
CA LEU A 529 -8.69 -24.76 4.42
C LEU A 529 -8.59 -26.30 4.37
N GLN A 530 -9.04 -26.99 5.42
CA GLN A 530 -9.08 -28.45 5.46
C GLN A 530 -9.95 -29.03 4.35
N GLN A 531 -11.10 -28.43 4.04
CA GLN A 531 -11.91 -28.87 2.90
C GLN A 531 -11.15 -28.73 1.57
N ALA A 532 -10.44 -27.63 1.36
CA ALA A 532 -9.61 -27.44 0.16
C ALA A 532 -8.46 -28.45 0.08
N VAL A 533 -7.80 -28.71 1.21
CA VAL A 533 -6.74 -29.71 1.33
C VAL A 533 -7.26 -31.13 1.11
N ASN A 534 -8.47 -31.47 1.57
CA ASN A 534 -9.06 -32.78 1.34
C ASN A 534 -9.36 -33.03 -0.14
N ASP A 535 -9.63 -31.98 -0.91
CA ASP A 535 -9.84 -32.03 -2.36
C ASP A 535 -8.53 -31.95 -3.18
N ARG A 536 -7.37 -31.96 -2.51
CA ARG A 536 -6.07 -31.74 -3.16
C ARG A 536 -5.69 -32.76 -4.24
N ALA A 537 -6.29 -33.95 -4.17
CA ALA A 537 -6.09 -34.99 -5.19
C ALA A 537 -6.65 -34.56 -6.55
N GLN A 538 -7.64 -33.67 -6.57
CA GLN A 538 -8.21 -33.09 -7.78
C GLN A 538 -7.61 -31.71 -8.09
N ARG A 539 -7.33 -30.91 -7.04
CA ARG A 539 -6.97 -29.50 -7.19
C ARG A 539 -5.81 -29.10 -6.28
N ARG A 540 -4.71 -28.62 -6.85
CA ARG A 540 -3.59 -28.13 -6.03
C ARG A 540 -3.97 -26.87 -5.25
N VAL A 541 -3.56 -26.77 -3.98
CA VAL A 541 -4.00 -25.70 -3.08
C VAL A 541 -3.01 -24.53 -3.05
N THR A 542 -3.48 -23.35 -3.43
CA THR A 542 -2.84 -22.06 -3.18
C THR A 542 -3.60 -21.33 -2.08
N LEU A 543 -2.89 -20.88 -1.06
CA LEU A 543 -3.42 -20.13 0.07
C LEU A 543 -2.96 -18.68 0.00
N THR A 544 -3.81 -17.73 0.36
CA THR A 544 -3.45 -16.32 0.49
C THR A 544 -4.04 -15.69 1.75
N SER A 545 -3.27 -14.82 2.40
CA SER A 545 -3.61 -14.09 3.62
C SER A 545 -2.83 -12.78 3.69
N HIS A 546 -3.30 -11.77 4.42
CA HIS A 546 -2.49 -10.60 4.70
C HIS A 546 -1.43 -10.91 5.77
N PHE A 547 -1.88 -11.46 6.91
CA PHE A 547 -0.98 -11.91 7.98
C PHE A 547 0.07 -12.89 7.46
N THR A 548 1.28 -12.78 8.01
CA THR A 548 2.45 -13.44 7.44
C THR A 548 2.52 -14.91 7.82
N PHE A 549 3.06 -15.73 6.92
CA PHE A 549 3.37 -17.13 7.24
C PHE A 549 4.83 -17.29 7.64
N LEU A 550 5.75 -16.59 6.99
CA LEU A 550 7.18 -16.62 7.31
C LEU A 550 7.78 -15.30 6.85
N SER A 551 8.43 -14.56 7.75
CA SER A 551 9.16 -13.33 7.43
C SER A 551 10.24 -13.07 8.47
N TYR A 552 11.41 -12.63 8.00
CA TYR A 552 12.53 -12.27 8.86
C TYR A 552 12.27 -10.94 9.58
N ILE A 553 12.81 -10.80 10.80
CA ILE A 553 12.83 -9.53 11.55
C ILE A 553 13.85 -8.55 10.97
N GLU A 554 13.70 -7.25 11.23
CA GLU A 554 14.49 -6.18 10.58
C GLU A 554 16.01 -6.36 10.65
N GLY A 555 16.53 -6.74 11.82
CA GLY A 555 17.97 -6.93 12.04
C GLY A 555 18.55 -8.20 11.41
N GLU A 556 17.71 -9.11 10.91
CA GLU A 556 18.18 -10.34 10.26
C GLU A 556 18.31 -10.14 8.76
N PRO A 557 19.46 -10.45 8.16
CA PRO A 557 19.58 -10.51 6.71
C PRO A 557 18.76 -11.69 6.18
N MET A 558 18.20 -11.52 4.99
CA MET A 558 17.49 -12.55 4.23
C MET A 558 18.38 -13.76 3.96
N ASN A 559 19.70 -13.57 3.77
CA ASN A 559 20.70 -14.65 3.71
C ASN A 559 21.68 -14.61 4.91
N PRO A 560 21.33 -15.15 6.09
CA PRO A 560 22.24 -15.18 7.23
C PRO A 560 23.59 -15.84 6.92
N GLY A 561 24.69 -15.13 7.21
CA GLY A 561 26.05 -15.65 6.98
C GLY A 561 26.52 -15.60 5.51
N GLY A 562 25.78 -14.94 4.62
CA GLY A 562 26.18 -14.69 3.22
C GLY A 562 26.18 -15.92 2.32
N ALA A 563 25.87 -17.10 2.85
CA ALA A 563 25.62 -18.30 2.07
C ALA A 563 24.20 -18.23 1.48
N ARG A 564 24.12 -18.22 0.15
CA ARG A 564 22.86 -18.43 -0.59
C ARG A 564 22.30 -19.79 -0.15
N SER A 565 21.03 -19.88 0.28
CA SER A 565 20.41 -21.00 1.05
C SER A 565 20.70 -21.06 2.55
N ALA A 566 21.02 -19.93 3.17
CA ALA A 566 20.97 -19.82 4.63
C ALA A 566 19.56 -20.18 5.14
N ARG A 567 19.50 -21.01 6.18
CA ARG A 567 18.25 -21.61 6.63
C ARG A 567 17.60 -20.73 7.68
N GLY A 568 16.48 -20.14 7.33
CA GLY A 568 15.49 -19.74 8.32
C GLY A 568 14.88 -20.98 8.96
N THR A 569 14.32 -20.84 10.16
CA THR A 569 13.59 -21.92 10.82
C THR A 569 12.18 -21.48 11.13
N PHE A 570 11.24 -22.36 10.85
CA PHE A 570 9.84 -22.20 11.21
C PHE A 570 9.55 -23.17 12.36
N ARG A 571 9.26 -22.64 13.54
CA ARG A 571 9.06 -23.40 14.76
C ARG A 571 7.61 -23.83 14.90
N LEU A 572 7.45 -25.13 15.12
CA LEU A 572 6.26 -25.73 15.65
C LEU A 572 6.22 -25.43 17.14
N ASN A 573 5.43 -24.42 17.49
CA ASN A 573 5.02 -24.15 18.84
C ASN A 573 3.47 -24.31 18.86
N ALA A 574 2.94 -24.89 19.94
CA ALA A 574 1.49 -24.99 20.14
C ALA A 574 0.91 -23.61 20.52
N ASN A 575 1.79 -22.70 20.95
CA ASN A 575 1.55 -21.37 21.48
C ASN A 575 0.35 -21.30 22.44
N THR A 576 0.11 -22.37 23.21
CA THR A 576 -1.09 -22.52 24.03
C THR A 576 -1.23 -21.47 25.14
N LEU A 577 -0.16 -20.74 25.46
CA LEU A 577 -0.09 -19.75 26.54
C LEU A 577 0.58 -18.43 26.11
N GLY A 578 0.92 -18.22 24.84
CA GLY A 578 1.65 -17.02 24.39
C GLY A 578 3.10 -16.91 24.87
N THR A 579 3.66 -17.98 25.45
CA THR A 579 5.00 -17.99 26.08
C THR A 579 6.05 -18.78 25.28
N GLU A 580 5.70 -19.29 24.10
CA GLU A 580 6.59 -20.18 23.33
C GLU A 580 7.39 -19.38 22.29
N ASP A 581 8.72 -19.47 22.34
CA ASP A 581 9.61 -18.65 21.51
C ASP A 581 9.44 -18.86 20.00
N TYR A 582 9.00 -17.80 19.32
CA TYR A 582 9.13 -17.65 17.87
C TYR A 582 10.60 -17.55 17.44
N SER A 583 10.87 -18.01 16.23
CA SER A 583 12.12 -17.77 15.53
C SER A 583 12.19 -16.33 15.01
N ARG A 584 13.39 -15.91 14.60
CA ARG A 584 13.62 -14.62 13.95
C ARG A 584 13.06 -14.54 12.53
N PHE A 585 12.43 -15.60 12.03
CA PHE A 585 11.79 -15.73 10.71
C PHE A 585 10.26 -15.84 10.81
N GLU A 586 9.70 -15.51 11.97
CA GLU A 586 8.28 -15.63 12.29
C GLU A 586 7.65 -14.29 12.68
N MET A 587 8.17 -13.19 12.11
CA MET A 587 7.66 -11.85 12.37
C MET A 587 6.23 -11.70 11.83
N GLY A 588 5.29 -11.26 12.67
CA GLY A 588 3.89 -11.03 12.28
C GLY A 588 3.14 -12.30 11.85
N THR A 589 3.57 -13.48 12.31
CA THR A 589 2.92 -14.75 11.95
C THR A 589 1.76 -15.13 12.86
N PHE A 590 0.88 -15.98 12.36
CA PHE A 590 -0.31 -16.50 13.05
C PHE A 590 0.02 -17.34 14.30
N GLU A 591 -0.88 -17.33 15.27
CA GLU A 591 -0.72 -18.07 16.53
C GLU A 591 -1.68 -19.26 16.65
N THR A 592 -2.94 -19.03 16.25
CA THR A 592 -4.03 -20.00 16.37
C THR A 592 -3.80 -21.18 15.44
N ASN A 593 -4.17 -22.39 15.89
CA ASN A 593 -4.11 -23.65 15.11
C ASN A 593 -2.75 -23.97 14.46
N ARG A 594 -1.68 -23.40 14.99
CA ARG A 594 -0.39 -23.40 14.31
C ARG A 594 0.16 -24.79 14.07
N ALA A 595 0.11 -25.67 15.06
CA ALA A 595 0.55 -27.06 14.93
C ALA A 595 -0.13 -27.79 13.77
N THR A 596 -1.44 -27.56 13.57
CA THR A 596 -2.20 -28.19 12.48
C THR A 596 -1.75 -27.68 11.12
N LEU A 597 -1.69 -26.35 10.94
CA LEU A 597 -1.26 -25.75 9.67
C LEU A 597 0.18 -26.13 9.31
N MET A 598 1.06 -26.14 10.31
CA MET A 598 2.45 -26.60 10.17
C MET A 598 2.54 -28.05 9.69
N ASN A 599 1.69 -28.94 10.22
CA ASN A 599 1.62 -30.32 9.77
C ASN A 599 1.14 -30.42 8.31
N MET A 600 0.21 -29.55 7.88
CA MET A 600 -0.20 -29.47 6.48
C MET A 600 0.95 -29.03 5.56
N LEU A 601 1.70 -28.01 5.97
CA LEU A 601 2.88 -27.52 5.23
C LEU A 601 3.98 -28.57 5.16
N ALA A 602 4.35 -29.19 6.30
CA ALA A 602 5.33 -30.27 6.35
C ALA A 602 4.89 -31.49 5.52
N GLY A 603 3.60 -31.79 5.52
CA GLY A 603 2.98 -32.84 4.70
C GLY A 603 2.81 -32.48 3.22
N ARG A 604 3.26 -31.30 2.79
CA ARG A 604 3.13 -30.76 1.42
C ARG A 604 1.69 -30.77 0.90
N GLN A 605 0.74 -30.54 1.79
CA GLN A 605 -0.69 -30.54 1.48
C GLN A 605 -1.15 -29.23 0.84
N ILE A 606 -0.42 -28.15 1.13
CA ILE A 606 -0.55 -26.83 0.50
C ILE A 606 0.64 -26.68 -0.44
N GLN A 607 0.41 -26.16 -1.65
CA GLN A 607 1.44 -26.02 -2.67
C GLN A 607 2.14 -24.66 -2.61
N CYS A 608 1.36 -23.60 -2.44
CA CYS A 608 1.83 -22.23 -2.49
C CYS A 608 1.07 -21.39 -1.45
N VAL A 609 1.79 -20.53 -0.75
CA VAL A 609 1.23 -19.52 0.14
C VAL A 609 1.67 -18.14 -0.36
N LEU A 610 0.73 -17.22 -0.54
CA LEU A 610 0.94 -15.83 -0.95
C LEU A 610 0.54 -14.91 0.21
N THR A 611 1.48 -14.15 0.74
CA THR A 611 1.25 -13.33 1.93
C THR A 611 1.89 -11.94 1.83
N GLY A 612 1.58 -11.03 2.75
CA GLY A 612 2.10 -9.67 2.84
C GLY A 612 2.48 -9.27 4.27
N HIS A 613 2.14 -8.03 4.64
CA HIS A 613 2.21 -7.40 5.98
C HIS A 613 3.61 -6.93 6.41
N SER A 614 4.67 -7.61 5.96
CA SER A 614 6.02 -7.32 6.46
C SER A 614 6.82 -6.34 5.60
N HIS A 615 6.37 -6.06 4.38
CA HIS A 615 7.10 -5.29 3.34
C HIS A 615 8.46 -5.92 2.95
N ARG A 616 8.78 -7.11 3.47
CA ARG A 616 10.06 -7.81 3.32
C ARG A 616 9.89 -8.97 2.35
N ARG A 617 9.78 -8.64 1.05
CA ARG A 617 9.57 -9.64 0.00
C ARG A 617 10.57 -10.80 0.11
N GLY A 618 10.10 -12.00 -0.20
CA GLY A 618 10.93 -13.19 -0.16
C GLY A 618 10.19 -14.42 -0.66
N MET A 619 10.95 -15.36 -1.24
CA MET A 619 10.46 -16.70 -1.56
C MET A 619 11.14 -17.70 -0.64
N HIS A 620 10.35 -18.53 0.02
CA HIS A 620 10.80 -19.50 1.02
C HIS A 620 10.41 -20.90 0.57
N LEU A 621 11.40 -21.78 0.40
CA LEU A 621 11.18 -23.19 0.06
C LEU A 621 11.32 -24.04 1.32
N LEU A 622 10.24 -24.73 1.71
CA LEU A 622 10.26 -25.53 2.92
C LEU A 622 10.97 -26.87 2.72
N GLY A 623 11.92 -27.15 3.61
CA GLY A 623 12.62 -28.42 3.71
C GLY A 623 11.82 -29.47 4.48
N ALA A 624 12.45 -30.63 4.69
CA ALA A 624 11.87 -31.67 5.54
C ALA A 624 11.91 -31.23 7.00
N ARG A 625 10.81 -31.47 7.73
CA ARG A 625 10.71 -31.21 9.16
C ARG A 625 11.82 -31.93 9.94
N SER A 626 12.42 -31.22 10.89
CA SER A 626 13.42 -31.71 11.83
C SER A 626 12.99 -31.39 13.26
N GLY A 627 12.46 -32.39 13.97
CA GLY A 627 11.91 -32.18 15.32
C GLY A 627 10.73 -31.20 15.31
N ASN A 628 10.88 -30.09 16.03
CA ASN A 628 9.90 -29.00 16.08
C ASN A 628 10.21 -27.86 15.11
N GLU A 629 11.14 -28.04 14.17
CA GLU A 629 11.50 -27.00 13.21
C GLU A 629 11.29 -27.48 11.77
N ILE A 630 10.85 -26.58 10.90
CA ILE A 630 10.86 -26.76 9.45
C ILE A 630 11.89 -25.77 8.91
N PRO A 631 13.03 -26.24 8.35
CA PRO A 631 13.98 -25.35 7.71
C PRO A 631 13.37 -24.75 6.45
N ALA A 632 13.64 -23.48 6.20
CA ALA A 632 13.23 -22.79 4.98
C ALA A 632 14.47 -22.23 4.27
N ASP A 633 14.62 -22.57 2.98
CA ASP A 633 15.64 -21.95 2.14
C ASP A 633 15.06 -20.63 1.58
N LEU A 634 15.79 -19.51 1.79
CA LEU A 634 15.34 -18.17 1.41
C LEU A 634 15.93 -17.72 0.07
N TYR A 635 15.11 -17.05 -0.73
CA TYR A 635 15.47 -16.53 -2.06
C TYR A 635 14.90 -15.14 -2.30
N ASP A 636 15.68 -14.29 -2.99
CA ASP A 636 15.22 -13.01 -3.56
C ASP A 636 14.43 -13.25 -4.86
N THR A 637 13.51 -12.34 -5.16
CA THR A 637 12.63 -12.33 -6.33
C THR A 637 12.93 -11.17 -7.32
N ASP A 638 14.04 -10.43 -7.11
CA ASP A 638 14.48 -9.29 -7.93
C ASP A 638 14.66 -9.61 -9.43
N PRO A 639 13.99 -8.88 -10.36
CA PRO A 639 14.13 -9.07 -11.80
C PRO A 639 15.50 -8.64 -12.40
N GLY A 640 16.30 -7.82 -11.70
CA GLY A 640 17.64 -7.37 -12.11
C GLY A 640 18.77 -8.39 -11.87
N ASN A 641 18.45 -9.45 -11.11
CA ASN A 641 19.16 -10.72 -10.88
C ASN A 641 20.59 -10.71 -10.30
N PRO A 642 20.74 -11.12 -9.02
CA PRO A 642 22.03 -11.54 -8.47
C PRO A 642 22.10 -13.05 -8.06
N HIS A 643 21.24 -13.87 -8.67
CA HIS A 643 21.45 -15.28 -9.06
C HIS A 643 20.75 -16.36 -8.23
N ASN A 644 19.43 -16.42 -8.50
CA ASN A 644 18.49 -17.53 -8.42
C ASN A 644 17.77 -17.74 -7.08
N MET A 645 16.44 -17.96 -7.09
CA MET A 645 15.64 -18.49 -8.22
C MET A 645 14.43 -17.63 -8.67
N CYS A 646 14.61 -16.80 -9.70
CA CYS A 646 13.55 -16.29 -10.61
C CYS A 646 13.10 -17.33 -11.65
N ARG A 647 13.29 -18.62 -11.35
CA ARG A 647 12.78 -19.79 -12.07
C ARG A 647 13.08 -21.01 -11.22
N ILE A 648 12.05 -21.74 -10.79
CA ILE A 648 12.25 -22.96 -10.00
C ILE A 648 12.76 -24.07 -10.94
N PRO A 649 14.01 -24.58 -10.79
CA PRO A 649 14.53 -25.64 -11.64
C PRO A 649 13.66 -26.88 -11.48
N ALA A 650 13.29 -27.50 -12.61
CA ALA A 650 12.45 -28.70 -12.64
C ALA A 650 13.00 -29.84 -11.75
N ALA A 651 14.32 -29.86 -11.55
CA ALA A 651 15.08 -30.87 -10.81
C ALA A 651 15.16 -30.64 -9.29
N GLN A 652 14.66 -29.54 -8.71
CA GLN A 652 14.60 -29.42 -7.24
C GLN A 652 13.48 -30.33 -6.70
N PRO A 653 13.81 -31.40 -5.95
CA PRO A 653 12.83 -32.40 -5.50
C PRO A 653 11.94 -31.91 -4.36
N ASN A 654 12.27 -30.77 -3.73
CA ASN A 654 11.58 -30.22 -2.55
C ASN A 654 10.95 -28.83 -2.78
N ALA A 655 10.73 -28.41 -4.03
CA ALA A 655 10.37 -27.03 -4.35
C ALA A 655 8.96 -26.57 -3.90
N GLU A 656 8.14 -27.40 -3.28
CA GLU A 656 6.78 -27.06 -2.82
C GLU A 656 6.49 -27.74 -1.47
N PRO A 657 5.99 -27.06 -0.42
CA PRO A 657 5.37 -25.74 -0.47
C PRO A 657 6.36 -24.59 -0.68
N VAL A 658 5.92 -23.61 -1.46
CA VAL A 658 6.55 -22.30 -1.57
C VAL A 658 5.75 -21.32 -0.73
N ILE A 659 6.39 -20.63 0.22
CA ILE A 659 5.79 -19.48 0.91
C ILE A 659 6.39 -18.23 0.27
N ILE A 660 5.55 -17.31 -0.17
CA ILE A 660 5.96 -16.08 -0.85
C ILE A 660 5.40 -14.90 -0.07
N VAL A 661 6.30 -14.15 0.55
CA VAL A 661 6.00 -12.80 1.02
C VAL A 661 6.10 -11.90 -0.19
N SER A 662 4.98 -11.34 -0.60
CA SER A 662 4.93 -10.45 -1.75
C SER A 662 5.52 -9.10 -1.42
N ASP A 663 5.88 -8.42 -2.49
CA ASP A 663 6.41 -7.09 -2.40
C ASP A 663 5.33 -6.04 -2.08
N SER A 664 5.75 -4.88 -1.56
CA SER A 664 4.83 -3.77 -1.28
C SER A 664 4.42 -3.07 -2.57
N GLY A 665 3.11 -2.97 -2.80
CA GLY A 665 2.54 -2.37 -3.99
C GLY A 665 2.59 -0.83 -4.01
N GLY A 666 2.66 -0.18 -2.85
CA GLY A 666 2.59 1.27 -2.71
C GLY A 666 3.89 1.92 -2.24
N PRO A 667 4.24 1.80 -0.95
CA PRO A 667 5.46 2.34 -0.36
C PRO A 667 6.73 1.68 -0.91
N TYR A 668 7.88 2.32 -0.72
CA TYR A 668 9.19 1.73 -0.98
C TYR A 668 9.47 0.63 0.06
N PRO A 669 9.48 -0.65 -0.34
CA PRO A 669 9.73 -1.76 0.58
C PRO A 669 11.14 -1.73 1.16
N ARG A 670 11.28 -2.26 2.37
CA ARG A 670 12.56 -2.44 3.08
C ARG A 670 13.04 -3.88 2.94
N TYR A 671 14.29 -4.04 2.50
CA TYR A 671 14.92 -5.34 2.35
C TYR A 671 16.29 -5.37 3.00
N ASN A 672 16.45 -6.31 3.90
CA ASN A 672 17.75 -6.66 4.43
C ASN A 672 18.32 -7.82 3.62
N ARG A 673 18.88 -7.58 2.42
CA ARG A 673 19.33 -8.69 1.57
C ARG A 673 20.53 -9.44 2.14
N ASP A 674 21.61 -8.71 2.43
CA ASP A 674 22.89 -9.24 2.95
C ASP A 674 23.47 -8.26 3.99
N ASN A 675 22.65 -7.82 4.95
CA ASN A 675 22.95 -6.72 5.88
C ASN A 675 23.27 -5.39 5.16
N GLU A 676 22.66 -5.22 3.99
CA GLU A 676 22.81 -4.04 3.15
C GLU A 676 22.34 -2.82 3.93
N PHE A 677 23.25 -1.85 4.13
CA PHE A 677 22.99 -0.65 4.93
C PHE A 677 22.40 -0.96 6.31
N LEU A 678 22.90 -2.00 6.98
CA LEU A 678 22.41 -2.42 8.31
C LEU A 678 20.90 -2.74 8.33
N GLY A 679 20.39 -3.29 7.22
CA GLY A 679 18.98 -3.62 7.05
C GLY A 679 18.12 -2.51 6.44
N TRP A 680 18.70 -1.36 6.10
CA TRP A 680 18.00 -0.24 5.44
C TRP A 680 17.98 -0.30 3.92
N GLY A 681 18.31 -1.46 3.33
CA GLY A 681 18.19 -1.64 1.89
C GLY A 681 16.76 -1.41 1.40
N SER A 682 16.59 -0.86 0.20
CA SER A 682 15.27 -0.57 -0.37
C SER A 682 15.25 -0.83 -1.88
N ASP A 683 14.06 -1.01 -2.45
CA ASP A 683 13.82 -1.14 -3.89
C ASP A 683 12.54 -0.42 -4.27
N ARG A 684 12.25 -0.36 -5.55
CA ARG A 684 10.97 0.15 -6.04
C ARG A 684 9.81 -0.70 -5.52
N PRO A 685 8.65 -0.09 -5.26
CA PRO A 685 7.40 -0.81 -5.04
C PRO A 685 7.13 -1.83 -6.15
N GLY A 686 6.51 -2.96 -5.80
CA GLY A 686 6.32 -4.09 -6.70
C GLY A 686 5.14 -4.98 -6.34
N GLY A 687 4.81 -5.89 -7.25
CA GLY A 687 3.87 -6.98 -7.00
C GLY A 687 4.46 -8.30 -7.47
N THR A 688 3.90 -9.41 -7.01
CA THR A 688 4.41 -10.75 -7.33
C THR A 688 3.63 -11.38 -8.48
N LEU A 689 4.33 -11.98 -9.44
CA LEU A 689 3.75 -12.91 -10.42
C LEU A 689 4.20 -14.33 -10.11
N VAL A 690 3.25 -15.25 -9.97
CA VAL A 690 3.49 -16.68 -9.79
C VAL A 690 2.96 -17.45 -10.99
N LYS A 691 3.83 -18.22 -11.63
CA LYS A 691 3.49 -19.02 -12.81
C LYS A 691 3.47 -20.50 -12.51
N PHE A 692 2.43 -21.16 -12.99
CA PHE A 692 2.23 -22.60 -12.82
C PHE A 692 2.41 -23.35 -14.14
N SER A 693 3.01 -24.52 -14.06
CA SER A 693 3.13 -25.47 -15.16
C SER A 693 1.75 -25.97 -15.56
N GLN A 694 1.40 -25.84 -16.83
CA GLN A 694 0.09 -26.28 -17.32
C GLN A 694 -0.10 -27.79 -17.28
N ASN A 695 0.98 -28.57 -17.30
CA ASN A 695 0.90 -30.03 -17.32
C ASN A 695 0.82 -30.64 -15.93
N SER A 696 1.48 -30.02 -14.95
CA SER A 696 1.67 -30.60 -13.62
C SER A 696 1.11 -29.75 -12.49
N GLY A 697 0.75 -28.50 -12.78
CA GLY A 697 0.39 -27.51 -11.78
C GLY A 697 1.53 -27.00 -10.94
N ARG A 698 2.77 -27.47 -11.12
CA ARG A 698 3.92 -27.05 -10.30
C ARG A 698 4.22 -25.56 -10.44
N VAL A 699 4.64 -24.90 -9.36
CA VAL A 699 5.21 -23.55 -9.44
C VAL A 699 6.49 -23.62 -10.28
N THR A 700 6.57 -22.79 -11.30
CA THR A 700 7.69 -22.77 -12.26
C THR A 700 8.50 -21.48 -12.19
N ASP A 701 7.86 -20.40 -11.76
CA ASP A 701 8.42 -19.06 -11.81
C ASP A 701 7.74 -18.17 -10.78
N VAL A 702 8.55 -17.35 -10.11
CA VAL A 702 8.10 -16.30 -9.17
C VAL A 702 8.92 -15.07 -9.48
N ARG A 703 8.26 -13.95 -9.77
CA ARG A 703 8.94 -12.70 -10.17
C ARG A 703 8.31 -11.50 -9.52
N THR A 704 9.15 -10.53 -9.17
CA THR A 704 8.67 -9.20 -8.78
C THR A 704 8.51 -8.30 -10.00
N LEU A 705 7.33 -7.71 -10.12
CA LEU A 705 6.94 -6.73 -11.13
C LEU A 705 6.93 -5.34 -10.51
N THR A 706 8.08 -4.66 -10.55
CA THR A 706 8.29 -3.32 -9.95
C THR A 706 7.56 -2.18 -10.69
N ALA A 707 7.29 -1.06 -10.04
CA ALA A 707 6.76 0.14 -10.69
C ALA A 707 7.83 0.78 -11.61
N THR A 708 7.86 0.44 -12.91
CA THR A 708 8.91 0.90 -13.84
C THR A 708 8.92 2.41 -14.10
N ASN A 709 7.79 3.08 -13.89
CA ASN A 709 7.67 4.53 -14.02
C ASN A 709 8.01 5.27 -12.71
N ARG A 710 8.51 4.57 -11.69
CA ARG A 710 9.04 5.17 -10.45
C ARG A 710 10.55 5.26 -10.47
N ASN A 711 11.07 6.30 -9.82
CA ASN A 711 12.51 6.47 -9.60
C ASN A 711 13.06 5.35 -8.70
N LYS A 712 14.38 5.13 -8.74
CA LYS A 712 15.03 4.24 -7.75
C LYS A 712 14.90 4.86 -6.35
N ALA A 713 15.03 4.04 -5.32
CA ALA A 713 15.24 4.55 -3.97
C ALA A 713 16.48 5.45 -3.97
N ARG A 714 16.46 6.58 -3.27
CA ARG A 714 17.60 7.51 -3.25
C ARG A 714 18.64 7.03 -2.24
N GLY A 715 19.91 6.97 -2.66
CA GLY A 715 21.01 6.62 -1.76
C GLY A 715 21.13 7.58 -0.58
N ALA A 716 20.80 8.86 -0.79
CA ALA A 716 20.75 9.88 0.26
C ALA A 716 19.75 9.54 1.38
N VAL A 717 18.59 8.96 1.03
CA VAL A 717 17.54 8.59 1.99
C VAL A 717 18.04 7.47 2.87
N VAL A 718 18.49 6.36 2.28
CA VAL A 718 19.01 5.21 3.03
C VAL A 718 20.14 5.61 3.97
N MET A 719 21.10 6.40 3.50
CA MET A 719 22.21 6.86 4.34
C MET A 719 21.78 7.77 5.47
N ASP A 720 20.72 8.55 5.29
CA ASP A 720 20.18 9.39 6.34
C ASP A 720 19.57 8.55 7.47
N TYR A 721 18.80 7.50 7.16
CA TYR A 721 18.24 6.63 8.20
C TYR A 721 19.28 5.74 8.87
N VAL A 722 20.29 5.27 8.13
CA VAL A 722 21.48 4.62 8.72
C VAL A 722 22.15 5.55 9.71
N ASP A 723 22.34 6.82 9.34
CA ASP A 723 23.03 7.77 10.23
C ASP A 723 22.22 8.22 11.41
N VAL A 724 20.92 8.36 11.21
CA VAL A 724 20.04 8.62 12.32
C VAL A 724 20.15 7.43 13.26
N SER A 725 20.05 6.16 12.81
CA SER A 725 20.04 4.92 13.65
C SER A 725 21.20 4.78 14.66
N ALA A 726 21.05 3.92 15.68
CA ALA A 726 21.99 3.79 16.80
C ALA A 726 23.44 3.41 16.42
N GLU A 727 23.68 2.91 15.21
CA GLU A 727 25.02 2.53 14.73
C GLU A 727 25.76 3.68 14.01
N GLY A 728 25.03 4.68 13.50
CA GLY A 728 25.56 5.85 12.78
C GLY A 728 26.22 5.50 11.43
N ALA A 729 25.98 6.31 10.39
CA ALA A 729 26.69 6.18 9.12
C ALA A 729 28.13 6.66 9.28
N PHE A 730 28.33 7.58 10.23
CA PHE A 730 29.61 8.13 10.60
C PHE A 730 29.92 7.90 12.09
N THR A 731 31.07 7.31 12.36
CA THR A 731 31.67 7.20 13.70
C THR A 731 32.37 8.50 14.10
N ASN A 732 32.69 9.37 13.14
CA ASN A 732 33.20 10.71 13.39
C ASN A 732 32.52 11.74 12.46
N ASN A 733 31.52 12.44 12.98
CA ASN A 733 30.77 13.47 12.26
C ASN A 733 31.51 14.82 12.12
N ARG A 734 32.83 14.86 12.31
CA ARG A 734 33.64 16.08 12.32
C ARG A 734 34.48 16.20 11.06
N MET A 735 34.32 17.30 10.36
CA MET A 735 35.22 17.75 9.31
C MET A 735 36.13 18.86 9.86
N GLN A 736 37.42 18.85 9.52
CA GLN A 736 38.35 19.90 9.94
C GLN A 736 38.88 20.64 8.72
N THR A 737 38.85 21.97 8.77
CA THR A 737 39.39 22.81 7.72
C THR A 737 40.87 23.08 7.96
N GLN A 738 41.72 22.88 6.96
CA GLN A 738 43.10 23.33 6.95
C GLN A 738 43.25 24.50 5.97
N LYS A 739 43.78 25.62 6.47
CA LYS A 739 44.16 26.74 5.62
C LYS A 739 45.60 26.55 5.18
N VAL A 740 45.85 26.41 3.89
CA VAL A 740 47.22 26.43 3.35
C VAL A 740 47.54 27.86 2.94
N PRO A 741 48.56 28.51 3.55
CA PRO A 741 49.01 29.82 3.10
C PRO A 741 49.38 29.76 1.63
N ALA A 742 49.02 30.79 0.86
CA ALA A 742 49.62 30.98 -0.45
C ALA A 742 51.14 31.04 -0.27
N ASP A 743 51.86 30.28 -1.08
CA ASP A 743 53.28 30.00 -0.93
C ASP A 743 54.07 31.28 -0.62
N VAL A 744 54.48 31.46 0.64
CA VAL A 744 55.19 32.67 1.10
C VAL A 744 56.67 32.62 0.65
N ASN A 745 57.10 31.53 0.01
CA ASN A 745 58.51 31.21 -0.22
C ASN A 745 58.97 31.25 -1.70
N SER A 746 58.12 31.59 -2.68
CA SER A 746 58.54 31.53 -4.10
C SER A 746 59.13 32.84 -4.66
N GLY A 747 59.20 33.93 -3.89
CA GLY A 747 59.77 35.20 -4.36
C GLY A 747 59.04 35.85 -5.54
N ALA A 748 57.91 35.29 -5.98
CA ALA A 748 57.06 35.83 -7.03
C ALA A 748 55.84 36.51 -6.39
N VAL A 749 55.75 37.83 -6.54
CA VAL A 749 54.54 38.58 -6.20
C VAL A 749 53.50 38.31 -7.29
N THR A 750 52.51 37.46 -6.99
CA THR A 750 51.08 37.68 -7.31
C THR A 750 50.19 36.68 -6.58
N SER A 751 49.54 37.16 -5.52
CA SER A 751 48.12 36.95 -5.21
C SER A 751 47.50 35.59 -5.61
N ALA A 752 47.78 34.53 -4.84
CA ALA A 752 46.82 33.44 -4.71
C ALA A 752 46.10 33.62 -3.37
N ALA A 753 44.77 33.67 -3.36
CA ALA A 753 44.03 33.64 -2.10
C ALA A 753 44.35 32.31 -1.38
N PRO A 754 44.38 32.28 -0.03
CA PRO A 754 44.67 31.06 0.70
C PRO A 754 43.66 29.97 0.37
N VAL A 755 44.12 28.80 -0.05
CA VAL A 755 43.23 27.68 -0.37
C VAL A 755 42.85 26.96 0.93
N TRP A 756 41.55 26.71 1.10
CA TRP A 756 41.04 25.90 2.19
C TRP A 756 40.88 24.45 1.73
N TYR A 757 41.32 23.54 2.59
CA TYR A 757 41.11 22.11 2.44
C TYR A 757 40.21 21.62 3.57
N ILE A 758 39.26 20.74 3.27
CA ILE A 758 38.49 20.01 4.28
C ILE A 758 39.05 18.60 4.35
N ASN A 759 39.47 18.18 5.54
CA ASN A 759 40.05 16.86 5.76
C ASN A 759 39.06 15.75 5.31
N ALA A 760 39.56 14.80 4.52
CA ALA A 760 38.79 13.67 4.01
C ALA A 760 38.63 12.50 5.00
N ASN A 761 38.84 12.68 6.31
CA ASN A 761 38.51 11.65 7.32
C ASN A 761 37.11 11.07 7.11
N LEU A 762 36.14 11.93 6.76
CA LEU A 762 34.78 11.54 6.38
C LEU A 762 34.77 10.63 5.14
N THR A 763 35.54 10.95 4.09
CA THR A 763 35.70 10.13 2.88
C THR A 763 36.32 8.78 3.19
N THR A 764 37.37 8.73 4.02
CA THR A 764 38.00 7.47 4.41
C THR A 764 36.98 6.56 5.08
N GLN A 765 36.19 7.09 6.01
CA GLN A 765 35.11 6.36 6.65
C GLN A 765 34.05 5.86 5.65
N VAL A 766 33.51 6.76 4.81
CA VAL A 766 32.50 6.39 3.80
C VAL A 766 33.00 5.29 2.88
N HIS A 767 34.27 5.37 2.49
CA HIS A 767 34.91 4.39 1.64
C HIS A 767 35.17 3.06 2.35
N THR A 768 35.72 3.07 3.58
CA THR A 768 36.06 1.84 4.30
C THR A 768 34.84 1.11 4.84
N THR A 769 33.83 1.85 5.31
CA THR A 769 32.65 1.27 5.95
C THR A 769 31.60 0.84 4.93
N TRP A 770 31.37 1.66 3.89
CA TRP A 770 30.23 1.45 2.99
C TRP A 770 30.62 1.16 1.53
N GLY A 771 31.92 1.17 1.18
CA GLY A 771 32.36 1.01 -0.21
C GLY A 771 31.92 2.16 -1.14
N MET A 772 31.50 3.28 -0.56
CA MET A 772 31.01 4.46 -1.26
C MET A 772 32.12 5.52 -1.38
N PHE A 773 31.84 6.59 -2.11
CA PHE A 773 32.71 7.77 -2.14
C PHE A 773 31.87 9.04 -2.13
N ILE A 774 32.47 10.11 -1.64
CA ILE A 774 31.91 11.45 -1.72
C ILE A 774 32.48 12.10 -2.99
N GLU A 775 31.60 12.46 -3.92
CA GLU A 775 31.97 13.16 -5.15
C GLU A 775 32.21 14.65 -4.87
N LYS A 776 31.32 15.24 -4.07
CA LYS A 776 31.25 16.69 -3.87
C LYS A 776 30.69 17.03 -2.49
N LEU A 777 31.20 18.12 -1.91
CA LEU A 777 30.63 18.78 -0.74
C LEU A 777 30.16 20.18 -1.15
N ILE A 778 28.96 20.56 -0.72
CA ILE A 778 28.48 21.93 -0.86
C ILE A 778 28.22 22.50 0.52
N PHE A 779 28.76 23.68 0.79
CA PHE A 779 28.52 24.44 2.00
C PHE A 779 27.54 25.56 1.66
N ALA A 780 26.36 25.47 2.26
CA ALA A 780 25.28 26.42 2.07
C ALA A 780 25.02 27.18 3.37
N GLY A 781 24.77 28.48 3.29
CA GLY A 781 24.36 29.23 4.46
C GLY A 781 23.85 30.61 4.11
N ARG A 782 22.92 31.13 4.90
CA ARG A 782 22.38 32.46 4.68
C ARG A 782 23.21 33.51 5.40
N HIS A 783 23.53 34.61 4.72
CA HIS A 783 24.21 35.76 5.32
C HIS A 783 23.76 37.05 4.66
N ALA A 784 23.40 38.06 5.46
CA ALA A 784 23.01 39.40 4.98
C ALA A 784 21.96 39.36 3.84
N GLY A 785 21.00 38.45 3.93
CA GLY A 785 19.91 38.31 2.94
C GLY A 785 20.26 37.47 1.71
N ARG A 786 21.53 37.12 1.46
CA ARG A 786 21.95 36.23 0.36
C ARG A 786 22.29 34.82 0.83
N TRP A 787 22.15 33.85 -0.06
CA TRP A 787 22.73 32.52 0.14
C TRP A 787 24.19 32.50 -0.30
N ILE A 788 25.02 31.92 0.56
CA ILE A 788 26.38 31.52 0.25
C ILE A 788 26.30 30.09 -0.28
N HIS A 789 26.94 29.84 -1.42
CA HIS A 789 27.12 28.53 -2.03
C HIS A 789 28.61 28.32 -2.27
N VAL A 790 29.18 27.31 -1.62
CA VAL A 790 30.58 26.94 -1.83
C VAL A 790 30.66 25.47 -2.18
N GLU A 791 31.16 25.19 -3.37
CA GLU A 791 31.40 23.84 -3.86
C GLU A 791 32.86 23.45 -3.59
N ALA A 792 33.07 22.37 -2.86
CA ALA A 792 34.39 21.78 -2.67
C ALA A 792 34.47 20.41 -3.37
N THR A 793 35.54 20.20 -4.14
CA THR A 793 35.76 18.98 -4.93
C THR A 793 36.90 18.15 -4.34
N TYR A 794 36.81 16.83 -4.51
CA TYR A 794 37.78 15.93 -3.93
C TYR A 794 39.15 15.98 -4.65
N ASN A 795 40.18 16.42 -3.94
CA ASN A 795 41.57 16.44 -4.39
C ASN A 795 42.27 15.13 -3.95
N ARG A 796 42.34 14.16 -4.86
CA ARG A 796 42.91 12.83 -4.59
C ARG A 796 44.38 12.87 -4.12
N PRO A 797 45.30 13.63 -4.72
CA PRO A 797 46.68 13.72 -4.24
C PRO A 797 46.82 14.19 -2.79
N ARG A 798 45.92 15.08 -2.34
CA ARG A 798 45.95 15.64 -0.98
C ARG A 798 45.04 14.91 0.01
N ASN A 799 44.24 13.95 -0.47
CA ASN A 799 43.20 13.28 0.31
C ASN A 799 42.35 14.30 1.11
N ALA A 800 41.83 15.32 0.42
CA ALA A 800 41.06 16.41 1.01
C ALA A 800 40.10 17.02 -0.01
N PHE A 801 39.04 17.70 0.45
CA PHE A 801 38.20 18.52 -0.43
C PHE A 801 38.78 19.92 -0.53
N GLU A 802 38.99 20.38 -1.75
CA GLU A 802 39.57 21.68 -2.05
C GLU A 802 38.46 22.70 -2.31
N VAL A 803 38.51 23.81 -1.59
CA VAL A 803 37.66 24.98 -1.85
C VAL A 803 38.30 25.80 -2.98
N PRO A 804 37.59 26.06 -4.08
CA PRO A 804 38.09 26.89 -5.16
C PRO A 804 38.58 28.25 -4.65
N VAL A 805 39.70 28.74 -5.19
CA VAL A 805 40.26 30.06 -4.87
C VAL A 805 39.19 31.16 -5.00
N ALA A 806 38.36 31.09 -6.03
CA ALA A 806 37.28 32.05 -6.30
C ALA A 806 36.17 32.07 -5.24
N GLN A 807 36.00 30.99 -4.45
CA GLN A 807 34.95 30.85 -3.43
C GLN A 807 35.52 30.93 -2.01
N THR A 808 36.82 31.19 -1.85
CA THR A 808 37.52 31.23 -0.56
C THR A 808 36.96 32.27 0.40
N ASP A 809 36.59 33.45 -0.10
CA ASP A 809 36.03 34.52 0.73
C ASP A 809 34.62 34.18 1.22
N ASP A 810 33.80 33.58 0.34
CA ASP A 810 32.47 33.09 0.66
C ASP A 810 32.55 31.93 1.67
N PHE A 811 33.50 31.01 1.52
CA PHE A 811 33.72 29.94 2.49
C PHE A 811 34.18 30.48 3.85
N ARG A 812 35.07 31.46 3.85
CA ARG A 812 35.52 32.12 5.09
C ARG A 812 34.36 32.84 5.77
N LEU A 813 33.48 33.48 5.02
CA LEU A 813 32.28 34.12 5.53
C LEU A 813 31.33 33.07 6.12
N TRP A 814 31.10 31.97 5.40
CA TRP A 814 30.31 30.83 5.86
C TRP A 814 30.84 30.30 7.20
N LEU A 815 32.15 30.10 7.35
CA LEU A 815 32.81 29.62 8.58
C LEU A 815 32.67 30.59 9.77
N ARG A 816 32.76 31.90 9.52
CA ARG A 816 32.80 32.94 10.57
C ARG A 816 31.46 33.27 11.23
N ASN A 817 30.35 33.04 10.55
CA ASN A 817 29.00 33.34 11.07
C ASN A 817 28.50 32.33 12.13
N VAL A 818 29.32 32.06 13.16
CA VAL A 818 29.17 30.94 14.12
C VAL A 818 27.84 30.96 14.89
N LEU A 819 27.12 32.08 14.90
CA LEU A 819 25.90 32.30 15.68
C LEU A 819 24.60 32.38 14.84
N GLN A 820 24.65 32.18 13.51
CA GLN A 820 23.43 32.19 12.69
C GLN A 820 22.87 30.77 12.46
N PRO A 821 21.55 30.55 12.65
CA PRO A 821 20.93 29.22 12.70
C PRO A 821 20.82 28.47 11.35
N THR A 822 21.44 28.94 10.27
CA THR A 822 21.20 28.43 8.92
C THR A 822 22.50 28.08 8.20
N ARG A 823 23.01 26.87 8.48
CA ARG A 823 24.19 26.31 7.80
C ARG A 823 23.95 24.86 7.46
N TYR A 824 24.12 24.53 6.20
CA TYR A 824 23.93 23.19 5.69
C TYR A 824 25.18 22.72 4.99
N VAL A 825 25.39 21.41 5.06
CA VAL A 825 26.30 20.69 4.16
C VAL A 825 25.46 19.76 3.32
N SER A 826 25.68 19.82 2.01
CA SER A 826 25.08 18.90 1.04
C SER A 826 26.17 17.95 0.57
N ILE A 827 25.94 16.65 0.68
CA ILE A 827 26.89 15.62 0.23
C ILE A 827 26.33 14.95 -1.02
N LYS A 828 27.12 14.96 -2.11
CA LYS A 828 26.87 14.08 -3.25
C LYS A 828 27.70 12.82 -3.10
N MET A 829 27.03 11.68 -3.05
CA MET A 829 27.67 10.38 -2.90
C MET A 829 27.56 9.57 -4.19
N GLY A 830 28.42 8.57 -4.31
CA GLY A 830 28.31 7.51 -5.30
C GLY A 830 28.83 6.20 -4.74
N SER A 831 28.52 5.10 -5.42
CA SER A 831 29.05 3.78 -5.09
C SER A 831 29.92 3.24 -6.22
N ARG A 832 31.00 2.54 -5.84
CA ARG A 832 31.81 1.75 -6.80
C ARG A 832 31.33 0.31 -6.88
N ASP A 833 30.52 -0.12 -5.92
CA ASP A 833 29.86 -1.41 -6.00
C ASP A 833 28.78 -1.34 -7.09
N ALA A 834 28.90 -2.19 -8.10
CA ALA A 834 28.02 -2.16 -9.27
C ALA A 834 26.56 -2.48 -8.92
N PHE A 835 26.33 -3.30 -7.90
CA PHE A 835 24.99 -3.64 -7.43
C PHE A 835 24.35 -2.43 -6.73
N ILE A 836 25.04 -1.83 -5.76
CA ILE A 836 24.56 -0.63 -5.05
C ILE A 836 24.41 0.57 -6.00
N ALA A 837 25.36 0.78 -6.92
CA ALA A 837 25.26 1.83 -7.93
C ALA A 837 24.09 1.60 -8.90
N GLY A 838 23.77 0.33 -9.19
CA GLY A 838 22.64 -0.06 -10.04
C GLY A 838 21.29 0.01 -9.34
N ARG A 839 21.23 -0.20 -8.02
CA ARG A 839 19.98 -0.28 -7.24
C ARG A 839 19.41 1.07 -6.84
N TYR A 840 20.27 2.03 -6.45
CA TYR A 840 19.84 3.34 -5.94
C TYR A 840 20.03 4.48 -6.94
N ASP A 841 19.29 5.56 -6.74
CA ASP A 841 19.57 6.86 -7.34
C ASP A 841 20.59 7.64 -6.49
N TRP A 842 21.74 7.92 -7.10
CA TRP A 842 22.85 8.66 -6.51
C TRP A 842 22.95 10.11 -7.03
N ALA A 843 21.98 10.56 -7.83
CA ALA A 843 21.94 11.95 -8.32
C ALA A 843 21.55 12.95 -7.22
N SER A 844 20.82 12.49 -6.20
CA SER A 844 20.31 13.32 -5.11
C SER A 844 21.37 13.64 -4.06
N TYR A 845 21.29 14.84 -3.49
CA TYR A 845 22.18 15.28 -2.43
C TYR A 845 21.59 14.97 -1.05
N TRP A 846 22.46 14.60 -0.12
CA TRP A 846 22.08 14.46 1.29
C TRP A 846 22.36 15.77 2.03
N ASN A 847 21.28 16.44 2.45
CA ASN A 847 21.32 17.75 3.09
C ASN A 847 21.12 17.64 4.61
N PHE A 848 22.00 18.24 5.40
CA PHE A 848 21.85 18.29 6.85
C PHE A 848 22.50 19.54 7.47
N GLU A 849 21.98 19.96 8.63
CA GLU A 849 22.49 21.13 9.36
C GLU A 849 23.87 20.83 10.01
N VAL A 850 24.74 21.84 10.03
CA VAL A 850 26.05 21.76 10.70
C VAL A 850 26.37 23.03 11.50
N MET A 851 27.22 22.86 12.51
CA MET A 851 27.92 23.93 13.22
C MET A 851 29.37 23.99 12.78
N ALA A 852 29.98 25.18 12.85
CA ALA A 852 31.42 25.36 12.65
C ALA A 852 32.02 26.06 13.88
N GLN A 853 32.96 25.39 14.54
CA GLN A 853 33.67 25.88 15.72
C GLN A 853 35.11 26.26 15.33
N ALA A 854 35.52 27.47 15.66
CA ALA A 854 36.90 27.90 15.46
C ALA A 854 37.85 27.13 16.41
N ILE A 855 38.98 26.67 15.86
CA ILE A 855 40.10 26.08 16.58
C ILE A 855 41.31 26.96 16.32
N PHE A 856 42.02 27.33 17.39
CA PHE A 856 43.21 28.14 17.30
C PHE A 856 44.44 27.25 17.37
N GLU A 857 45.22 27.23 16.30
CA GLU A 857 46.44 26.44 16.18
C GLU A 857 47.65 27.36 16.10
N HIS A 858 48.79 26.90 16.58
CA HIS A 858 50.06 27.62 16.48
C HIS A 858 51.02 26.77 15.64
N HIS A 859 51.50 27.32 14.53
CA HIS A 859 52.48 26.65 13.66
C HIS A 859 53.72 27.53 13.49
N PRO A 860 54.94 26.96 13.55
CA PRO A 860 56.15 27.70 13.25
C PRO A 860 56.17 28.09 11.76
N ASN A 861 56.49 29.35 11.45
CA ASN A 861 56.76 29.78 10.08
C ASN A 861 58.17 29.33 9.63
N ALA A 862 58.55 29.67 8.39
CA ALA A 862 59.86 29.36 7.84
C ALA A 862 61.06 29.94 8.64
N LEU A 863 60.79 30.91 9.53
CA LEU A 863 61.76 31.54 10.43
C LEU A 863 61.68 30.99 11.88
N GLY A 864 60.90 29.94 12.11
CA GLY A 864 60.70 29.34 13.44
C GLY A 864 59.79 30.14 14.38
N GLN A 865 59.15 31.22 13.92
CA GLN A 865 58.22 32.02 14.73
C GLN A 865 56.83 31.37 14.76
N MET A 866 56.24 31.26 15.95
CA MET A 866 54.89 30.70 16.10
C MET A 866 53.83 31.68 15.57
N ILE A 867 53.21 31.35 14.44
CA ILE A 867 52.07 32.09 13.88
C ILE A 867 50.77 31.40 14.31
N ARG A 868 49.79 32.20 14.74
CA ARG A 868 48.45 31.73 15.07
C ARG A 868 47.62 31.56 13.79
N TYR A 869 47.11 30.35 13.58
CA TYR A 869 46.16 30.02 12.52
C TYR A 869 44.79 29.73 13.14
N VAL A 870 43.74 30.01 12.38
CA VAL A 870 42.37 29.62 12.74
C VAL A 870 41.96 28.52 11.79
N SER A 871 41.84 27.30 12.29
CA SER A 871 41.13 26.20 11.66
C SER A 871 39.69 26.18 12.17
N TYR A 872 38.82 25.41 11.53
CA TYR A 872 37.46 25.22 11.96
C TYR A 872 37.14 23.73 12.00
N ARG A 873 36.41 23.32 13.02
CA ARG A 873 35.77 22.03 13.12
C ARG A 873 34.31 22.19 12.74
N ILE A 874 33.90 21.53 11.69
CA ILE A 874 32.52 21.48 11.21
C ILE A 874 31.93 20.16 11.72
N PHE A 875 30.77 20.20 12.37
CA PHE A 875 30.15 19.01 12.95
C PHE A 875 28.64 19.16 13.02
N ARG A 876 27.92 18.04 13.03
CA ARG A 876 26.47 18.06 13.26
C ARG A 876 26.20 18.49 14.71
N PRO A 877 25.24 19.40 14.95
CA PRO A 877 24.94 19.83 16.31
C PRO A 877 24.44 18.66 17.17
N GLN A 878 25.13 18.36 18.26
CA GLN A 878 24.59 17.59 19.39
C GLN A 878 23.98 18.60 20.35
N ARG A 879 22.65 18.75 20.35
CA ARG A 879 21.95 19.64 21.30
C ARG A 879 21.21 18.75 22.29
N GLU A 880 21.67 18.70 23.54
CA GLU A 880 20.82 18.27 24.66
C GLU A 880 19.73 19.33 24.83
N ILE A 881 18.47 18.91 24.75
CA ILE A 881 17.34 19.83 24.93
C ILE A 881 16.99 19.82 26.42
N GLU A 882 17.05 20.99 27.08
CA GLU A 882 16.54 21.16 28.43
C GLU A 882 15.00 21.23 28.38
N ILE A 883 14.35 20.21 28.94
CA ILE A 883 12.91 19.95 28.76
C ILE A 883 12.10 20.66 29.84
N THR A 884 11.43 21.75 29.50
CA THR A 884 10.32 22.30 30.32
C THR A 884 9.07 22.59 29.44
N GLY A 885 7.88 22.17 29.89
CA GLY A 885 6.57 22.43 29.26
C GLY A 885 5.65 21.19 29.08
N ARG A 886 4.33 21.41 28.85
CA ARG A 886 3.28 20.36 28.75
C ARG A 886 3.27 19.54 27.44
N ASN A 887 4.10 19.86 26.44
CA ASN A 887 4.21 19.15 25.16
C ASN A 887 5.58 18.44 25.08
N VAL A 888 5.70 17.32 25.80
CA VAL A 888 6.98 16.63 26.05
C VAL A 888 7.36 15.64 24.93
N ALA A 889 6.38 15.14 24.16
CA ALA A 889 6.58 14.03 23.20
C ALA A 889 7.30 14.37 21.86
N TRP A 890 7.92 15.55 21.74
CA TRP A 890 8.37 16.11 20.44
C TRP A 890 9.86 16.42 20.30
N ARG A 891 10.69 16.00 21.24
CA ARG A 891 11.94 16.74 21.50
C ARG A 891 13.23 15.95 21.34
N GLU A 892 13.31 15.05 20.37
CA GLU A 892 14.58 14.42 19.98
C GLU A 892 14.92 14.49 18.49
N ALA A 893 14.13 15.18 17.65
CA ALA A 893 14.60 15.52 16.31
C ALA A 893 15.87 16.38 16.41
N PRO A 894 16.93 16.16 15.60
CA PRO A 894 17.97 17.17 15.43
C PRO A 894 17.28 18.51 15.17
N ASN A 895 17.65 19.54 15.93
CA ASN A 895 16.94 20.83 16.04
C ASN A 895 16.79 21.54 14.68
N PHE A 896 15.88 21.07 13.83
CA PHE A 896 15.45 21.75 12.63
C PHE A 896 14.57 22.91 13.05
N ASP A 897 15.04 24.15 12.80
CA ASP A 897 14.24 25.33 13.09
C ASP A 897 13.14 25.50 12.03
N TRP A 898 12.06 24.73 12.15
CA TRP A 898 10.87 24.81 11.30
C TRP A 898 10.23 26.21 11.29
N ARG A 899 10.57 27.10 12.24
CA ARG A 899 10.11 28.50 12.25
C ARG A 899 10.68 29.30 11.07
N MET A 900 11.79 28.86 10.47
CA MET A 900 12.37 29.48 9.27
C MET A 900 11.45 29.38 8.05
N ALA A 901 10.83 28.22 7.84
CA ALA A 901 9.86 28.01 6.75
C ALA A 901 8.48 28.65 7.05
N ASN A 902 8.30 29.15 8.27
CA ASN A 902 7.15 29.95 8.71
C ASN A 902 7.44 31.47 8.71
N ASP A 903 8.61 31.94 8.26
CA ASP A 903 8.88 33.37 8.22
C ASP A 903 8.06 34.04 7.11
N PRO A 904 7.15 34.99 7.43
CA PRO A 904 6.32 35.68 6.45
C PRO A 904 7.12 36.44 5.38
N LYS A 905 8.42 36.68 5.59
CA LYS A 905 9.30 37.32 4.60
C LYS A 905 9.79 36.35 3.50
N TYR A 906 9.56 35.04 3.66
CA TYR A 906 9.91 33.99 2.69
C TYR A 906 8.68 33.28 2.11
N ALA A 907 7.49 33.46 2.71
CA ALA A 907 6.22 32.89 2.28
C ALA A 907 5.39 33.84 1.37
N ARG A 908 6.04 34.70 0.57
CA ARG A 908 5.37 35.60 -0.40
C ARG A 908 5.98 35.52 -1.78
#